data_AF-A0A8T3TQJ5-F1
#
_entry.id   AF-A0A8T3TQJ5-F1
#
_cell.length_a   1.000
_cell.length_b   1.000
_cell.length_c   1.000
_cell.angle_alpha   90.00
_cell.angle_beta   90.00
_cell.angle_gamma   90.00
#
_symmetry.space_group_name_H-M   'P 1'
#
loop_
_entity.id
_entity.type
_entity.pdbx_description
1 polymer ?
#
loop_
_entity_poly.entity_id
_entity_poly.type
_entity_poly.pdbx_seq_one_letter_code
_entity_poly.pdbx_strand_id
1 'polypeptide(L)'
;MRSYAPLDTSQALDRLLDDPTVSGAVTARRILPARPADLLPFPDWLHPSLRGALKGRGFSGLYRHQVEAMEALRAERDVAVVTPTASGKSLCYHLPVLQSVIEDPAARALYLFPTKALSQDQLAELRDLARAADLSLEAAVYDGDTPAPIRSSIRSAGQVVVTNPDMLHGAILPHHTKWFQLFEQLRYIVIDEAHTYRGVFGSHVANVLRRLARICAHYGSSPRIVCCSATIGNPRQLAETLTGRSVQVVDRNGAPSGEKYVVVLRPPLLDERSGVRAGSSGLARRAALTFLRAGRQTIVFGRSRVAVELLLTGLREALRDGRGPLDRVHGYRGGYLPSERRRIEAGLRSGEILGVVSTNALELGIDIGRLDVAVLSGYPGTIAGTWQQIGRAGRRQEVSAAVLVAGAGPVDQYVATHPEHLFEGTPEEARIDPDNLHILLAHLRAATFELPFAPGERFGLTPADDLLAFLAEEGHVRQADDGRWYWASENFPASEISLRAAAPENVVIIDTGGQRPRVIGEVDLFSARTLVHENAIYLHGSRQFHVDRLEWEERKAYVRPIDVEHYTQAELAVTLKPLETFEEAPLAGGARAHGEVMVASLATIYKKLRLETNENLGWGRIHLPEIELHTTAYWLAVDPVAVSDWSRAELDVALVGAGRAMQTVASILLMSDPRDLGMVAQIRSPHAQRPVVYLYEAVPGGVGMAARLFQRHDELVAGARDLVGDCRCEDGCPACTGPRGETGGNGRVLAERLLGLLRDGTMGSRAA
;
A
#
# COMPACT_ATOMS: atom_id res chain seq x y z
N MET A 1 30.77 -10.62 -33.70
CA MET A 1 31.10 -10.34 -32.29
C MET A 1 30.47 -9.01 -31.88
N ARG A 2 29.34 -8.99 -31.16
CA ARG A 2 28.83 -7.73 -30.58
C ARG A 2 29.55 -7.52 -29.25
N SER A 3 30.48 -6.56 -29.24
CA SER A 3 31.27 -6.21 -28.07
C SER A 3 30.38 -5.63 -26.97
N TYR A 4 30.73 -5.98 -25.74
CA TYR A 4 30.25 -5.40 -24.49
C TYR A 4 30.79 -3.96 -24.38
N ALA A 5 30.28 -3.04 -25.18
CA ALA A 5 30.66 -1.63 -25.11
C ALA A 5 29.79 -0.95 -24.04
N PRO A 6 30.37 -0.48 -22.92
CA PRO A 6 29.61 0.26 -21.93
C PRO A 6 29.11 1.56 -22.56
N LEU A 7 27.79 1.65 -22.75
CA LEU A 7 27.11 2.88 -23.17
C LEU A 7 26.70 3.65 -21.92
N ASP A 8 26.62 4.98 -22.00
CA ASP A 8 25.97 5.75 -20.93
C ASP A 8 24.45 5.48 -20.88
N THR A 9 23.77 5.96 -19.83
CA THR A 9 22.34 5.72 -19.63
C THR A 9 21.48 6.30 -20.76
N SER A 10 21.84 7.46 -21.32
CA SER A 10 21.07 8.10 -22.39
C SER A 10 21.23 7.34 -23.70
N GLN A 11 22.45 6.96 -24.06
CA GLN A 11 22.76 6.15 -25.23
C GLN A 11 22.09 4.77 -25.17
N ALA A 12 22.08 4.15 -23.99
CA ALA A 12 21.38 2.88 -23.78
C ALA A 12 19.86 3.04 -23.93
N LEU A 13 19.31 4.18 -23.49
CA LEU A 13 17.90 4.50 -23.67
C LEU A 13 17.56 4.77 -25.14
N ASP A 14 18.36 5.56 -25.86
CA ASP A 14 18.13 5.81 -27.29
C ASP A 14 18.15 4.50 -28.08
N ARG A 15 19.12 3.62 -27.79
CA ARG A 15 19.16 2.26 -28.36
C ARG A 15 17.92 1.43 -28.05
N LEU A 16 17.34 1.57 -26.86
CA LEU A 16 16.09 0.91 -26.50
C LEU A 16 14.92 1.47 -27.31
N LEU A 17 14.88 2.78 -27.48
CA LEU A 17 13.81 3.48 -28.22
C LEU A 17 13.92 3.28 -29.74
N ASP A 18 15.10 2.97 -30.27
CA ASP A 18 15.31 2.62 -31.68
C ASP A 18 14.85 1.20 -32.02
N ASP A 19 14.62 0.33 -31.03
CA ASP A 19 14.09 -1.02 -31.25
C ASP A 19 12.63 -0.92 -31.75
N PRO A 20 12.29 -1.42 -32.95
CA PRO A 20 10.94 -1.32 -33.52
C PRO A 20 9.84 -1.93 -32.63
N THR A 21 10.19 -2.95 -31.84
CA THR A 21 9.23 -3.58 -30.91
C THR A 21 8.94 -2.71 -29.70
N VAL A 22 9.84 -1.80 -29.36
CA VAL A 22 9.69 -0.86 -28.24
C VAL A 22 9.14 0.47 -28.71
N SER A 23 9.63 1.00 -29.83
CA SER A 23 9.17 2.29 -30.37
C SER A 23 7.67 2.32 -30.63
N GLY A 24 7.10 1.24 -31.19
CA GLY A 24 5.66 1.09 -31.39
C GLY A 24 4.85 0.88 -30.10
N ALA A 25 5.52 0.63 -28.97
CA ALA A 25 4.91 0.48 -27.65
C ALA A 25 5.00 1.75 -26.79
N VAL A 26 5.76 2.78 -27.18
CA VAL A 26 5.90 4.01 -26.39
C VAL A 26 4.59 4.80 -26.41
N THR A 27 4.02 5.04 -25.22
CA THR A 27 2.85 5.93 -25.08
C THR A 27 3.23 7.28 -24.47
N ALA A 28 4.31 7.35 -23.69
CA ALA A 28 4.82 8.60 -23.18
C ALA A 28 6.33 8.57 -22.98
N ARG A 29 6.96 9.73 -23.20
CA ARG A 29 8.35 10.03 -22.84
C ARG A 29 8.37 11.40 -22.16
N ARG A 30 8.94 11.47 -20.97
CA ARG A 30 9.16 12.72 -20.24
C ARG A 30 10.61 12.80 -19.76
N ILE A 31 11.15 14.00 -19.81
CA ILE A 31 12.48 14.32 -19.26
C ILE A 31 12.23 15.24 -18.06
N LEU A 32 12.64 14.79 -16.89
CA LEU A 32 12.63 15.60 -15.68
C LEU A 32 13.98 16.31 -15.58
N PRO A 33 14.00 17.65 -15.56
CA PRO A 33 15.25 18.40 -15.56
C PRO A 33 16.01 18.22 -14.24
N ALA A 34 17.33 18.36 -14.31
CA ALA A 34 18.17 18.39 -13.13
C ALA A 34 17.80 19.59 -12.23
N ARG A 35 17.89 19.41 -10.91
CA ARG A 35 17.69 20.48 -9.92
C ARG A 35 18.90 20.59 -9.01
N PRO A 36 19.44 21.80 -8.80
CA PRO A 36 20.53 22.02 -7.85
C PRO A 36 20.04 21.82 -6.41
N ALA A 37 20.98 21.60 -5.50
CA ALA A 37 20.68 21.54 -4.07
C ALA A 37 20.31 22.95 -3.55
N ASP A 38 19.24 23.03 -2.74
CA ASP A 38 18.87 24.22 -1.98
C ASP A 38 19.34 24.03 -0.53
N LEU A 39 20.52 24.59 -0.27
CA LEU A 39 21.24 24.45 1.00
C LEU A 39 21.08 25.69 1.86
N LEU A 40 20.86 25.47 3.15
CA LEU A 40 20.91 26.46 4.20
C LEU A 40 22.12 26.19 5.12
N PRO A 41 22.65 27.21 5.80
CA PRO A 41 23.71 27.01 6.79
C PRO A 41 23.25 26.10 7.93
N PHE A 42 24.20 25.46 8.61
CA PHE A 42 23.89 24.72 9.83
C PHE A 42 23.26 25.65 10.88
N PRO A 43 22.17 25.26 11.56
CA PRO A 43 21.59 26.07 12.61
C PRO A 43 22.61 26.39 13.71
N ASP A 44 22.56 27.61 14.23
CA ASP A 44 23.54 28.08 15.23
C ASP A 44 23.44 27.33 16.57
N TRP A 45 22.22 26.87 16.91
CA TRP A 45 21.95 26.09 18.11
C TRP A 45 22.44 24.63 18.01
N LEU A 46 22.79 24.14 16.82
CA LEU A 46 23.28 22.78 16.66
C LEU A 46 24.67 22.63 17.31
N HIS A 47 24.84 21.62 18.17
CA HIS A 47 26.05 21.45 18.94
C HIS A 47 27.31 21.40 18.02
N PRO A 48 28.43 22.05 18.39
CA PRO A 48 29.64 22.06 17.58
C PRO A 48 30.14 20.67 17.17
N SER A 49 30.02 19.65 18.03
CA SER A 49 30.40 18.27 17.69
C SER A 49 29.56 17.69 16.54
N LEU A 50 28.24 17.95 16.53
CA LEU A 50 27.35 17.51 15.44
C LEU A 50 27.68 18.25 14.14
N ARG A 51 27.92 19.57 14.21
CA ARG A 51 28.37 20.37 13.05
C ARG A 51 29.71 19.86 12.51
N GLY A 52 30.66 19.51 13.38
CA GLY A 52 31.95 18.91 13.04
C GLY A 52 31.79 17.56 12.36
N ALA A 53 30.95 16.68 12.92
CA ALA A 53 30.65 15.36 12.36
C ALA A 53 30.04 15.46 10.95
N LEU A 54 29.08 16.38 10.75
CA LEU A 54 28.47 16.64 9.44
C LEU A 54 29.51 17.16 8.43
N LYS A 55 30.32 18.16 8.80
CA LYS A 55 31.39 18.67 7.93
C LYS A 55 32.41 17.59 7.56
N GLY A 56 32.82 16.76 8.53
CA GLY A 56 33.73 15.63 8.29
C GLY A 56 33.15 14.58 7.34
N ARG A 57 31.82 14.48 7.24
CA ARG A 57 31.10 13.64 6.29
C ARG A 57 30.81 14.33 4.95
N GLY A 58 31.36 15.52 4.72
CA GLY A 58 31.24 16.24 3.44
C GLY A 58 30.00 17.13 3.30
N PHE A 59 29.23 17.35 4.37
CA PHE A 59 28.11 18.29 4.33
C PHE A 59 28.62 19.74 4.41
N SER A 60 28.30 20.55 3.39
CA SER A 60 28.58 22.00 3.38
C SER A 60 27.46 22.83 4.02
N GLY A 61 26.28 22.23 4.19
CA GLY A 61 25.08 22.78 4.77
C GLY A 61 24.01 21.69 4.86
N LEU A 62 22.78 22.07 5.20
CA LEU A 62 21.64 21.16 5.24
C LEU A 62 20.61 21.58 4.20
N TYR A 63 19.86 20.62 3.68
CA TYR A 63 18.79 20.94 2.75
C TYR A 63 17.71 21.77 3.45
N ARG A 64 17.07 22.67 2.70
CA ARG A 64 15.99 23.54 3.22
C ARG A 64 14.98 22.80 4.11
N HIS A 65 14.39 21.71 3.62
CA HIS A 65 13.43 20.90 4.38
C HIS A 65 13.98 20.32 5.69
N GLN A 66 15.28 20.00 5.75
CA GLN A 66 15.90 19.50 6.97
C GLN A 66 15.95 20.60 8.03
N VAL A 67 16.39 21.80 7.67
CA VAL A 67 16.41 22.95 8.58
C VAL A 67 15.00 23.33 9.01
N GLU A 68 14.05 23.43 8.08
CA GLU A 68 12.66 23.79 8.41
C GLU A 68 11.99 22.79 9.36
N ALA A 69 12.25 21.49 9.19
CA ALA A 69 11.76 20.47 10.11
C ALA A 69 12.39 20.60 11.50
N MET A 70 13.72 20.77 11.59
CA MET A 70 14.42 20.90 12.86
C MET A 70 14.02 22.16 13.63
N GLU A 71 13.86 23.30 12.95
CA GLU A 71 13.41 24.55 13.56
C GLU A 71 11.97 24.43 14.08
N ALA A 72 11.08 23.75 13.35
CA ALA A 72 9.73 23.47 13.83
C ALA A 72 9.74 22.59 15.10
N LEU A 73 10.59 21.55 15.13
CA LEU A 73 10.75 20.69 16.30
C LEU A 73 11.34 21.43 17.50
N ARG A 74 12.33 22.31 17.28
CA ARG A 74 12.92 23.14 18.32
C ARG A 74 11.90 24.13 18.90
N ALA A 75 10.96 24.60 18.08
CA ALA A 75 9.80 25.40 18.50
C ALA A 75 8.66 24.55 19.10
N GLU A 76 8.95 23.32 19.53
CA GLU A 76 8.01 22.37 20.16
C GLU A 76 6.78 22.01 19.31
N ARG A 77 6.87 22.09 17.98
CA ARG A 77 5.80 21.68 17.07
C ARG A 77 6.03 20.27 16.54
N ASP A 78 4.95 19.51 16.37
CA ASP A 78 4.98 18.24 15.64
C ASP A 78 5.11 18.52 14.14
N VAL A 79 5.82 17.64 13.42
CA VAL A 79 6.18 17.88 12.01
C VAL A 79 5.84 16.68 11.14
N ALA A 80 5.32 16.95 9.95
CA ALA A 80 5.17 15.98 8.87
C ALA A 80 6.08 16.37 7.69
N VAL A 81 7.19 15.65 7.51
CA VAL A 81 8.14 15.85 6.41
C VAL A 81 7.72 15.02 5.20
N VAL A 82 7.39 15.69 4.10
CA VAL A 82 6.83 15.09 2.89
C VAL A 82 7.76 15.39 1.73
N THR A 83 8.76 14.54 1.54
CA THR A 83 9.72 14.70 0.44
C THR A 83 9.99 13.36 -0.24
N PRO A 84 10.47 13.35 -1.50
CA PRO A 84 10.78 12.12 -2.23
C PRO A 84 11.74 11.18 -1.50
N THR A 85 11.83 9.93 -1.94
CA THR A 85 12.85 9.00 -1.44
C THR A 85 14.25 9.54 -1.74
N ALA A 86 15.22 9.21 -0.89
CA ALA A 86 16.61 9.68 -0.98
C ALA A 86 16.83 11.21 -0.90
N SER A 87 15.87 11.97 -0.36
CA SER A 87 16.03 13.41 -0.07
C SER A 87 16.83 13.72 1.21
N GLY A 88 17.17 12.70 2.00
CA GLY A 88 17.85 12.88 3.29
C GLY A 88 16.92 13.16 4.47
N LYS A 89 15.68 12.62 4.45
CA LYS A 89 14.70 12.74 5.54
C LYS A 89 15.23 12.33 6.91
N SER A 90 16.15 11.36 6.97
CA SER A 90 16.70 10.83 8.22
C SER A 90 17.35 11.90 9.08
N LEU A 91 18.03 12.88 8.47
CA LEU A 91 18.65 13.99 9.19
C LEU A 91 17.62 14.92 9.85
N CYS A 92 16.36 14.98 9.35
CA CYS A 92 15.30 15.78 9.96
C CYS A 92 14.97 15.33 11.39
N TYR A 93 15.17 14.05 11.72
CA TYR A 93 14.87 13.50 13.05
C TYR A 93 16.10 12.98 13.80
N HIS A 94 17.15 12.51 13.11
CA HIS A 94 18.38 12.11 13.79
C HIS A 94 19.08 13.29 14.48
N LEU A 95 19.17 14.44 13.83
CA LEU A 95 19.87 15.60 14.40
C LEU A 95 19.16 16.15 15.65
N PRO A 96 17.83 16.39 15.67
CA PRO A 96 17.13 16.78 16.90
C PRO A 96 17.24 15.76 18.02
N VAL A 97 17.20 14.46 17.71
CA VAL A 97 17.31 13.39 18.70
C VAL A 97 18.71 13.37 19.31
N LEU A 98 19.77 13.40 18.49
CA LEU A 98 21.14 13.47 18.98
C LEU A 98 21.39 14.76 19.76
N GLN A 99 20.89 15.91 19.28
CA GLN A 99 20.97 17.17 20.01
C GLN A 99 20.32 17.05 21.40
N SER A 100 19.14 16.43 21.51
CA SER A 100 18.50 16.25 22.82
C SER A 100 19.27 15.32 23.75
N VAL A 101 19.96 14.31 23.22
CA VAL A 101 20.83 13.43 24.02
C VAL A 101 22.08 14.16 24.51
N ILE A 102 22.59 15.12 23.74
CA ILE A 102 23.70 16.00 24.16
C ILE A 102 23.24 16.93 25.28
N GLU A 103 22.06 17.53 25.13
CA GLU A 103 21.50 18.46 26.11
C GLU A 103 21.08 17.75 27.41
N ASP A 104 20.59 16.52 27.29
CA ASP A 104 20.11 15.68 28.39
C ASP A 104 20.42 14.19 28.12
N PRO A 105 21.40 13.58 28.80
CA PRO A 105 21.72 12.16 28.63
C PRO A 105 20.57 11.19 29.00
N ALA A 106 19.59 11.66 29.79
CA ALA A 106 18.41 10.88 30.11
C ALA A 106 17.38 10.88 28.95
N ALA A 107 17.47 11.82 28.00
CA ALA A 107 16.54 11.93 26.89
C ALA A 107 16.39 10.61 26.12
N ARG A 108 15.15 10.26 25.81
CA ARG A 108 14.79 9.05 25.08
C ARG A 108 14.02 9.36 23.80
N ALA A 109 14.13 8.48 22.81
CA ALA A 109 13.35 8.55 21.58
C ALA A 109 12.82 7.17 21.14
N LEU A 110 11.62 7.16 20.58
CA LEU A 110 10.98 5.97 20.02
C LEU A 110 10.85 6.13 18.50
N TYR A 111 11.35 5.15 17.76
CA TYR A 111 11.39 5.17 16.30
C TYR A 111 10.50 4.05 15.75
N LEU A 112 9.46 4.40 15.00
CA LEU A 112 8.50 3.49 14.39
C LEU A 112 8.77 3.37 12.90
N PHE A 113 9.11 2.16 12.47
CA PHE A 113 9.38 1.84 11.07
C PHE A 113 8.46 0.70 10.58
N PRO A 114 8.07 0.72 9.29
CA PRO A 114 7.20 -0.31 8.74
C PRO A 114 7.91 -1.65 8.53
N THR A 115 9.25 -1.66 8.42
CA THR A 115 10.02 -2.87 8.13
C THR A 115 11.29 -2.98 8.96
N LYS A 116 11.64 -4.21 9.32
CA LYS A 116 12.84 -4.54 10.10
C LYS A 116 14.15 -4.18 9.39
N ALA A 117 14.19 -4.30 8.06
CA ALA A 117 15.39 -3.97 7.29
C ALA A 117 15.72 -2.47 7.40
N LEU A 118 14.70 -1.63 7.24
CA LEU A 118 14.83 -0.18 7.38
C LEU A 118 15.22 0.22 8.81
N SER A 119 14.66 -0.45 9.82
CA SER A 119 15.04 -0.23 11.24
C SER A 119 16.54 -0.44 11.49
N GLN A 120 17.13 -1.48 10.90
CA GLN A 120 18.56 -1.79 11.09
C GLN A 120 19.46 -0.79 10.35
N ASP A 121 19.11 -0.43 9.12
CA ASP A 121 19.86 0.57 8.33
C ASP A 121 19.87 1.93 9.05
N GLN A 122 18.72 2.39 9.53
CA GLN A 122 18.60 3.67 10.21
C GLN A 122 19.29 3.68 11.58
N LEU A 123 19.30 2.54 12.28
CA LEU A 123 20.07 2.40 13.52
C LEU A 123 21.58 2.50 13.25
N ALA A 124 22.07 1.88 12.18
CA ALA A 124 23.48 1.97 11.80
C ALA A 124 23.87 3.42 11.44
N GLU A 125 23.06 4.10 10.64
CA GLU A 125 23.27 5.51 10.26
C GLU A 125 23.33 6.44 11.48
N LEU A 126 22.38 6.27 12.41
CA LEU A 126 22.32 7.02 13.67
C LEU A 126 23.57 6.80 14.54
N ARG A 127 23.98 5.54 14.72
CA ARG A 127 25.19 5.20 15.50
C ARG A 127 26.46 5.73 14.85
N ASP A 128 26.56 5.69 13.52
CA ASP A 128 27.71 6.26 12.82
C ASP A 128 27.79 7.78 12.98
N LEU A 129 26.65 8.47 12.93
CA LEU A 129 26.59 9.91 13.18
C LEU A 129 26.95 10.25 14.63
N ALA A 130 26.46 9.48 15.60
CA ALA A 130 26.81 9.63 17.01
C ALA A 130 28.31 9.43 17.24
N ARG A 131 28.90 8.36 16.68
CA ARG A 131 30.34 8.10 16.77
C ARG A 131 31.18 9.21 16.13
N ALA A 132 30.76 9.72 14.97
CA ALA A 132 31.44 10.83 14.31
C ALA A 132 31.39 12.14 15.12
N ALA A 133 30.38 12.29 16.00
CA ALA A 133 30.23 13.41 16.92
C ALA A 133 30.82 13.14 18.32
N ASP A 134 31.51 12.01 18.51
CA ASP A 134 32.06 11.55 19.79
C ASP A 134 31.00 11.41 20.91
N LEU A 135 29.84 10.88 20.54
CA LEU A 135 28.70 10.67 21.44
C LEU A 135 28.52 9.19 21.76
N SER A 136 28.47 8.88 23.06
CA SER A 136 28.03 7.58 23.55
C SER A 136 26.51 7.50 23.46
N LEU A 137 26.00 6.71 22.52
CA LEU A 137 24.57 6.54 22.29
C LEU A 137 24.17 5.07 22.40
N GLU A 138 23.33 4.76 23.38
CA GLU A 138 22.71 3.43 23.53
C GLU A 138 21.45 3.34 22.67
N ALA A 139 21.59 3.00 21.40
CA ALA A 139 20.46 2.81 20.48
C ALA A 139 20.30 1.32 20.12
N ALA A 140 19.09 0.78 20.05
CA ALA A 140 18.86 -0.63 19.73
C ALA A 140 17.52 -0.88 19.00
N VAL A 141 17.49 -1.95 18.18
CA VAL A 141 16.24 -2.46 17.59
C VAL A 141 15.55 -3.40 18.58
N TYR A 142 14.26 -3.15 18.82
CA TYR A 142 13.37 -4.02 19.58
C TYR A 142 12.23 -4.49 18.69
N ASP A 143 12.38 -5.66 18.08
CA ASP A 143 11.38 -6.30 17.24
C ASP A 143 11.18 -7.78 17.57
N GLY A 144 10.39 -8.48 16.75
CA GLY A 144 10.14 -9.91 16.92
C GLY A 144 11.39 -10.79 16.80
N ASP A 145 12.44 -10.32 16.13
CA ASP A 145 13.70 -11.04 15.93
C ASP A 145 14.72 -10.74 17.04
N THR A 146 14.46 -9.75 17.92
CA THR A 146 15.30 -9.43 19.07
C THR A 146 15.36 -10.62 20.04
N PRO A 147 16.55 -11.23 20.26
CA PRO A 147 16.70 -12.38 21.16
C PRO A 147 16.24 -12.07 22.58
N ALA A 148 15.56 -13.02 23.23
CA ALA A 148 15.01 -12.84 24.58
C ALA A 148 16.03 -12.34 25.64
N PRO A 149 17.29 -12.83 25.68
CA PRO A 149 18.25 -12.41 26.70
C PRO A 149 18.62 -10.93 26.65
N ILE A 150 18.61 -10.30 25.47
CA ILE A 150 19.00 -8.89 25.32
C ILE A 150 17.83 -7.92 25.52
N ARG A 151 16.59 -8.43 25.54
CA ARG A 151 15.38 -7.58 25.67
C ARG A 151 15.36 -6.82 26.99
N SER A 152 15.83 -7.41 28.09
CA SER A 152 15.91 -6.72 29.39
C SER A 152 16.87 -5.55 29.36
N SER A 153 18.07 -5.74 28.78
CA SER A 153 19.08 -4.69 28.64
C SER A 153 18.60 -3.54 27.77
N ILE A 154 17.87 -3.81 26.69
CA ILE A 154 17.35 -2.76 25.80
C ILE A 154 16.31 -1.91 26.54
N ARG A 155 15.45 -2.51 27.37
CA ARG A 155 14.43 -1.79 28.14
C ARG A 155 15.03 -0.81 29.13
N SER A 156 16.13 -1.17 29.77
CA SER A 156 16.76 -0.35 30.81
C SER A 156 17.79 0.65 30.28
N ALA A 157 18.58 0.26 29.28
CA ALA A 157 19.69 1.08 28.78
C ALA A 157 19.37 1.85 27.49
N GLY A 158 18.35 1.46 26.72
CA GLY A 158 18.08 2.03 25.41
C GLY A 158 17.66 3.51 25.45
N GLN A 159 18.53 4.39 24.96
CA GLN A 159 18.24 5.80 24.68
C GLN A 159 17.33 5.97 23.47
N VAL A 160 17.65 5.27 22.39
CA VAL A 160 16.83 5.27 21.16
C VAL A 160 16.37 3.85 20.88
N VAL A 161 15.06 3.63 20.92
CA VAL A 161 14.43 2.33 20.68
C VAL A 161 13.79 2.36 19.31
N VAL A 162 14.30 1.53 18.40
CA VAL A 162 13.75 1.36 17.05
C VAL A 162 12.84 0.12 17.03
N THR A 163 11.58 0.28 16.67
CA THR A 163 10.57 -0.78 16.67
C THR A 163 9.61 -0.63 15.48
N ASN A 164 8.56 -1.44 15.46
CA ASN A 164 7.47 -1.39 14.49
C ASN A 164 6.11 -1.31 15.22
N PRO A 165 5.02 -0.92 14.54
CA PRO A 165 3.71 -0.80 15.18
C PRO A 165 3.21 -2.12 15.79
N ASP A 166 3.49 -3.26 15.15
CA ASP A 166 3.09 -4.59 15.63
C ASP A 166 3.72 -4.89 17.00
N MET A 167 5.01 -4.59 17.19
CA MET A 167 5.75 -4.81 18.44
C MET A 167 5.44 -3.75 19.50
N LEU A 168 5.16 -2.52 19.07
CA LEU A 168 4.64 -1.49 19.96
C LEU A 168 3.31 -1.96 20.58
N HIS A 169 2.41 -2.47 19.74
CA HIS A 169 1.12 -3.00 20.14
C HIS A 169 1.21 -4.25 21.04
N GLY A 170 1.97 -5.26 20.61
CA GLY A 170 1.94 -6.59 21.25
C GLY A 170 2.87 -6.74 22.45
N ALA A 171 3.91 -5.89 22.59
CA ALA A 171 4.96 -6.12 23.59
C ALA A 171 5.42 -4.89 24.38
N ILE A 172 5.30 -3.68 23.83
CA ILE A 172 5.79 -2.47 24.53
C ILE A 172 4.67 -1.85 25.36
N LEU A 173 3.55 -1.49 24.73
CA LEU A 173 2.44 -0.81 25.43
C LEU A 173 1.80 -1.69 26.52
N PRO A 174 1.45 -2.98 26.30
CA PRO A 174 0.85 -3.82 27.34
C PRO A 174 1.79 -4.14 28.51
N HIS A 175 3.07 -3.81 28.37
CA HIS A 175 4.08 -4.01 29.39
C HIS A 175 4.78 -2.70 29.75
N HIS A 176 4.08 -1.56 29.63
CA HIS A 176 4.65 -0.24 29.84
C HIS A 176 5.36 -0.06 31.19
N THR A 177 4.95 -0.79 32.22
CA THR A 177 5.62 -0.83 33.54
C THR A 177 7.07 -1.31 33.46
N LYS A 178 7.41 -2.18 32.50
CA LYS A 178 8.80 -2.62 32.22
C LYS A 178 9.60 -1.60 31.41
N TRP A 179 8.93 -0.58 30.88
CA TRP A 179 9.47 0.47 30.02
C TRP A 179 9.35 1.86 30.65
N PHE A 180 9.12 1.96 31.96
CA PHE A 180 8.88 3.24 32.64
C PHE A 180 9.99 4.28 32.36
N GLN A 181 11.27 3.85 32.34
CA GLN A 181 12.41 4.73 32.03
C GLN A 181 12.34 5.32 30.62
N LEU A 182 11.81 4.57 29.65
CA LEU A 182 11.58 5.07 28.29
C LEU A 182 10.48 6.13 28.32
N PHE A 183 9.35 5.83 28.95
CA PHE A 183 8.16 6.68 28.91
C PHE A 183 8.27 7.96 29.74
N GLU A 184 8.98 7.95 30.87
CA GLU A 184 9.19 9.16 31.69
C GLU A 184 10.06 10.21 30.97
N GLN A 185 10.99 9.76 30.12
CA GLN A 185 12.00 10.63 29.48
C GLN A 185 11.83 10.73 27.95
N LEU A 186 10.66 10.33 27.43
CA LEU A 186 10.41 10.31 25.98
C LEU A 186 10.28 11.74 25.45
N ARG A 187 11.24 12.15 24.61
CA ARG A 187 11.27 13.48 23.97
C ARG A 187 10.75 13.45 22.54
N TYR A 188 11.03 12.39 21.80
CA TYR A 188 10.66 12.26 20.39
C TYR A 188 10.02 10.92 20.07
N ILE A 189 8.99 10.97 19.21
CA ILE A 189 8.45 9.81 18.51
C ILE A 189 8.65 10.06 17.01
N VAL A 190 9.42 9.20 16.34
CA VAL A 190 9.61 9.23 14.89
C VAL A 190 8.71 8.18 14.26
N ILE A 191 7.95 8.59 13.25
CA ILE A 191 7.05 7.73 12.48
C ILE A 191 7.52 7.82 11.03
N ASP A 192 8.28 6.82 10.57
CA ASP A 192 8.77 6.82 9.19
C ASP A 192 7.81 6.10 8.24
N GLU A 193 7.89 6.49 6.97
CA GLU A 193 7.03 6.03 5.87
C GLU A 193 5.53 6.08 6.22
N ALA A 194 5.05 7.21 6.75
CA ALA A 194 3.71 7.36 7.28
C ALA A 194 2.59 6.99 6.29
N HIS A 195 2.78 7.21 4.98
CA HIS A 195 1.85 6.78 3.91
C HIS A 195 1.60 5.26 3.84
N THR A 196 2.44 4.44 4.47
CA THR A 196 2.22 2.99 4.58
C THR A 196 1.14 2.65 5.60
N TYR A 197 0.88 3.53 6.58
CA TYR A 197 -0.15 3.39 7.59
C TYR A 197 -1.48 3.95 7.07
N ARG A 198 -2.08 3.25 6.09
CA ARG A 198 -3.37 3.61 5.48
C ARG A 198 -4.36 2.43 5.50
N GLY A 199 -5.63 2.71 5.19
CA GLY A 199 -6.72 1.75 5.26
C GLY A 199 -6.87 1.17 6.67
N VAL A 200 -7.27 -0.10 6.76
CA VAL A 200 -7.44 -0.84 8.02
C VAL A 200 -6.17 -0.82 8.87
N PHE A 201 -5.01 -1.05 8.24
CA PHE A 201 -3.74 -1.05 8.95
C PHE A 201 -3.44 0.32 9.56
N GLY A 202 -3.68 1.40 8.82
CA GLY A 202 -3.52 2.76 9.32
C GLY A 202 -4.48 3.10 10.47
N SER A 203 -5.75 2.66 10.38
CA SER A 203 -6.73 2.80 11.46
C SER A 203 -6.30 2.11 12.75
N HIS A 204 -5.74 0.89 12.64
CA HIS A 204 -5.15 0.20 13.78
C HIS A 204 -3.96 0.96 14.37
N VAL A 205 -3.02 1.40 13.51
CA VAL A 205 -1.84 2.15 13.96
C VAL A 205 -2.23 3.46 14.66
N ALA A 206 -3.26 4.17 14.17
CA ALA A 206 -3.76 5.38 14.82
C ALA A 206 -4.22 5.10 16.26
N ASN A 207 -4.95 4.00 16.49
CA ASN A 207 -5.36 3.61 17.85
C ASN A 207 -4.20 3.11 18.73
N VAL A 208 -3.18 2.48 18.13
CA VAL A 208 -1.92 2.18 18.85
C VAL A 208 -1.22 3.47 19.28
N LEU A 209 -1.23 4.52 18.45
CA LEU A 209 -0.67 5.83 18.80
C LEU A 209 -1.52 6.58 19.85
N ARG A 210 -2.85 6.45 19.82
CA ARG A 210 -3.73 6.96 20.90
C ARG A 210 -3.38 6.32 22.25
N ARG A 211 -3.18 5.00 22.28
CA ARG A 211 -2.72 4.27 23.48
C ARG A 211 -1.33 4.71 23.93
N LEU A 212 -0.40 4.86 22.99
CA LEU A 212 0.94 5.39 23.27
C LEU A 212 0.87 6.78 23.90
N ALA A 213 0.05 7.69 23.35
CA ALA A 213 -0.11 9.04 23.89
C ALA A 213 -0.67 9.03 25.31
N ARG A 214 -1.66 8.16 25.59
CA ARG A 214 -2.23 7.95 26.93
C ARG A 214 -1.20 7.44 27.93
N ILE A 215 -0.38 6.48 27.53
CA ILE A 215 0.72 5.97 28.36
C ILE A 215 1.77 7.07 28.60
N CYS A 216 2.16 7.84 27.58
CA CYS A 216 3.09 8.96 27.76
C CYS A 216 2.54 9.98 28.77
N ALA A 217 1.26 10.35 28.64
CA ALA A 217 0.60 11.25 29.57
C ALA A 217 0.58 10.70 31.01
N HIS A 218 0.36 9.39 31.20
CA HIS A 218 0.42 8.74 32.50
C HIS A 218 1.80 8.85 33.16
N TYR A 219 2.88 8.72 32.38
CA TYR A 219 4.27 8.91 32.86
C TYR A 219 4.74 10.38 32.86
N GLY A 220 3.85 11.33 32.52
CA GLY A 220 4.15 12.76 32.53
C GLY A 220 4.98 13.27 31.36
N SER A 221 5.12 12.50 30.27
CA SER A 221 5.84 12.93 29.06
C SER A 221 4.91 13.36 27.94
N SER A 222 5.34 14.37 27.17
CA SER A 222 4.63 14.87 25.99
C SER A 222 5.59 14.97 24.79
N PRO A 223 6.02 13.82 24.22
CA PRO A 223 7.01 13.80 23.15
C PRO A 223 6.55 14.58 21.91
N ARG A 224 7.51 15.11 21.15
CA ARG A 224 7.29 15.68 19.82
C ARG A 224 7.25 14.58 18.78
N ILE A 225 6.35 14.70 17.82
CA ILE A 225 6.16 13.70 16.77
C ILE A 225 6.79 14.18 15.46
N VAL A 226 7.60 13.32 14.84
CA VAL A 226 8.15 13.53 13.50
C VAL A 226 7.63 12.45 12.57
N CYS A 227 6.67 12.80 11.72
CA CYS A 227 6.19 11.94 10.66
C CYS A 227 7.02 12.17 9.40
N CYS A 228 7.57 11.12 8.81
CA CYS A 228 8.24 11.18 7.52
C CYS A 228 7.42 10.38 6.50
N SER A 229 7.22 10.94 5.31
CA SER A 229 6.46 10.29 4.25
C SER A 229 7.00 10.61 2.88
N ALA A 230 6.75 9.72 1.91
CA ALA A 230 6.75 10.07 0.50
C ALA A 230 5.61 11.05 0.18
N THR A 231 5.66 11.64 -1.01
CA THR A 231 4.66 12.57 -1.50
C THR A 231 3.30 11.88 -1.64
N ILE A 232 2.30 12.40 -0.91
CA ILE A 232 0.90 11.98 -0.92
C ILE A 232 0.00 13.21 -1.01
N GLY A 233 -1.26 13.04 -1.42
CA GLY A 233 -2.20 14.14 -1.65
C GLY A 233 -2.70 14.83 -0.37
N ASN A 234 -2.72 14.13 0.76
CA ASN A 234 -3.30 14.61 2.03
C ASN A 234 -2.37 14.46 3.25
N PRO A 235 -1.10 14.90 3.21
CA PRO A 235 -0.12 14.59 4.25
C PRO A 235 -0.46 15.18 5.62
N ARG A 236 -1.00 16.41 5.66
CA ARG A 236 -1.49 17.04 6.89
C ARG A 236 -2.58 16.18 7.51
N GLN A 237 -3.62 15.90 6.74
CA GLN A 237 -4.77 15.13 7.20
C GLN A 237 -4.35 13.76 7.72
N LEU A 238 -3.53 13.01 6.96
CA LEU A 238 -3.05 11.70 7.39
C LEU A 238 -2.31 11.80 8.73
N ALA A 239 -1.35 12.72 8.84
CA ALA A 239 -0.54 12.84 10.06
C ALA A 239 -1.39 13.28 11.26
N GLU A 240 -2.32 14.20 11.09
CA GLU A 240 -3.23 14.66 12.16
C GLU A 240 -4.20 13.56 12.59
N THR A 241 -4.81 12.83 11.65
CA THR A 241 -5.71 11.71 11.96
C THR A 241 -4.95 10.53 12.58
N LEU A 242 -3.73 10.25 12.12
CA LEU A 242 -2.90 9.14 12.63
C LEU A 242 -2.40 9.41 14.05
N THR A 243 -2.02 10.66 14.36
CA THR A 243 -1.41 11.02 15.65
C THR A 243 -2.39 11.63 16.65
N GLY A 244 -3.55 12.10 16.19
CA GLY A 244 -4.50 12.89 16.99
C GLY A 244 -4.00 14.28 17.37
N ARG A 245 -2.95 14.80 16.71
CA ARG A 245 -2.28 16.06 17.06
C ARG A 245 -2.08 16.94 15.83
N SER A 246 -2.09 18.25 16.01
CA SER A 246 -1.83 19.21 14.93
C SER A 246 -0.36 19.13 14.50
N VAL A 247 -0.11 19.14 13.18
CA VAL A 247 1.26 19.06 12.64
C VAL A 247 1.58 20.21 11.69
N GLN A 248 2.86 20.56 11.62
CA GLN A 248 3.39 21.42 10.57
C GLN A 248 3.90 20.56 9.40
N VAL A 249 3.35 20.76 8.21
CA VAL A 249 3.84 20.10 6.99
C VAL A 249 5.07 20.81 6.45
N VAL A 250 6.10 20.02 6.12
CA VAL A 250 7.33 20.46 5.45
C VAL A 250 7.48 19.67 4.15
N ASP A 251 7.17 20.30 3.03
CA ASP A 251 7.11 19.68 1.69
C ASP A 251 8.08 20.31 0.65
N ARG A 252 8.79 21.36 1.04
CA ARG A 252 9.78 22.06 0.19
C ARG A 252 11.08 21.28 0.06
N ASN A 253 11.10 20.30 -0.84
CA ASN A 253 12.29 19.50 -1.11
C ASN A 253 13.48 20.34 -1.61
N GLY A 254 14.57 20.34 -0.85
CA GLY A 254 15.84 21.01 -1.18
C GLY A 254 16.95 20.08 -1.66
N ALA A 255 16.68 18.76 -1.78
CA ALA A 255 17.68 17.80 -2.23
C ALA A 255 17.94 17.94 -3.75
N PRO A 256 19.19 17.78 -4.21
CA PRO A 256 19.52 17.81 -5.63
C PRO A 256 18.93 16.61 -6.36
N SER A 257 18.64 16.77 -7.64
CA SER A 257 18.25 15.68 -8.52
C SER A 257 18.96 15.78 -9.87
N GLY A 258 19.48 14.65 -10.37
CA GLY A 258 19.97 14.56 -11.74
C GLY A 258 18.83 14.59 -12.77
N GLU A 259 19.19 14.71 -14.05
CA GLU A 259 18.25 14.55 -15.15
C GLU A 259 17.68 13.12 -15.16
N LYS A 260 16.37 12.98 -15.36
CA LYS A 260 15.70 11.67 -15.33
C LYS A 260 14.78 11.49 -16.52
N TYR A 261 14.98 10.43 -17.27
CA TYR A 261 14.10 10.00 -18.35
C TYR A 261 13.04 9.05 -17.78
N VAL A 262 11.76 9.30 -18.09
CA VAL A 262 10.66 8.40 -17.75
C VAL A 262 9.92 8.02 -19.03
N VAL A 263 9.85 6.73 -19.30
CA VAL A 263 9.19 6.17 -20.50
C VAL A 263 8.07 5.24 -20.05
N VAL A 264 6.89 5.41 -20.65
CA VAL A 264 5.73 4.52 -20.47
C VAL A 264 5.58 3.70 -21.74
N LEU A 265 5.59 2.37 -21.57
CA LEU A 265 5.42 1.38 -22.62
C LEU A 265 4.09 0.65 -22.44
N ARG A 266 3.33 0.54 -23.52
CA ARG A 266 2.11 -0.27 -23.59
C ARG A 266 2.34 -1.45 -24.54
N PRO A 267 2.27 -2.70 -24.06
CA PRO A 267 2.42 -3.87 -24.91
C PRO A 267 1.41 -3.90 -26.08
N PRO A 268 1.81 -4.47 -27.25
CA PRO A 268 0.94 -4.53 -28.42
C PRO A 268 -0.29 -5.42 -28.19
N LEU A 269 -1.32 -5.20 -29.02
CA LEU A 269 -2.46 -6.09 -29.12
C LEU A 269 -2.03 -7.42 -29.74
N LEU A 270 -2.52 -8.51 -29.17
CA LEU A 270 -2.40 -9.85 -29.76
C LEU A 270 -3.62 -10.17 -30.63
N ASP A 271 -4.79 -9.66 -30.25
CA ASP A 271 -6.03 -9.76 -31.01
C ASP A 271 -6.82 -8.44 -30.91
N GLU A 272 -7.14 -7.84 -32.06
CA GLU A 272 -7.81 -6.54 -32.13
C GLU A 272 -9.28 -6.62 -31.71
N ARG A 273 -9.96 -7.75 -31.99
CA ARG A 273 -11.40 -7.91 -31.71
C ARG A 273 -11.69 -8.08 -30.22
N SER A 274 -10.96 -8.97 -29.55
CA SER A 274 -11.11 -9.19 -28.11
C SER A 274 -10.42 -8.10 -27.27
N GLY A 275 -9.51 -7.32 -27.87
CA GLY A 275 -8.70 -6.34 -27.17
C GLY A 275 -7.60 -6.94 -26.29
N VAL A 276 -7.30 -8.25 -26.44
CA VAL A 276 -6.28 -8.95 -25.66
C VAL A 276 -4.89 -8.43 -26.01
N ARG A 277 -4.09 -8.13 -24.97
CA ARG A 277 -2.72 -7.60 -25.08
C ARG A 277 -1.69 -8.58 -24.56
N ALA A 278 -0.47 -8.45 -25.07
CA ALA A 278 0.67 -9.14 -24.51
C ALA A 278 0.92 -8.70 -23.05
N GLY A 279 1.42 -9.61 -22.22
CA GLY A 279 1.83 -9.30 -20.85
C GLY A 279 3.03 -8.34 -20.79
N SER A 280 3.23 -7.70 -19.63
CA SER A 280 4.32 -6.74 -19.41
C SER A 280 5.72 -7.37 -19.41
N SER A 281 5.84 -8.64 -19.00
CA SER A 281 7.13 -9.30 -18.76
C SER A 281 8.07 -9.31 -19.97
N GLY A 282 7.55 -9.49 -21.19
CA GLY A 282 8.35 -9.57 -22.40
C GLY A 282 9.06 -8.25 -22.74
N LEU A 283 8.34 -7.13 -22.69
CA LEU A 283 8.90 -5.80 -22.91
C LEU A 283 9.76 -5.33 -21.73
N ALA A 284 9.36 -5.63 -20.49
CA ALA A 284 10.17 -5.33 -19.31
C ALA A 284 11.54 -6.03 -19.37
N ARG A 285 11.57 -7.30 -19.78
CA ARG A 285 12.82 -8.04 -20.01
C ARG A 285 13.67 -7.39 -21.11
N ARG A 286 13.07 -7.00 -22.24
CA ARG A 286 13.80 -6.31 -23.33
C ARG A 286 14.42 -4.99 -22.88
N ALA A 287 13.66 -4.18 -22.14
CA ALA A 287 14.17 -2.95 -21.53
C ALA A 287 15.34 -3.23 -20.59
N ALA A 288 15.16 -4.12 -19.61
CA ALA A 288 16.20 -4.47 -18.64
C ALA A 288 17.47 -5.03 -19.30
N LEU A 289 17.34 -5.91 -20.30
CA LEU A 289 18.50 -6.46 -21.02
C LEU A 289 19.32 -5.38 -21.73
N THR A 290 18.66 -4.36 -22.27
CA THR A 290 19.35 -3.27 -22.98
C THR A 290 20.29 -2.52 -22.05
N PHE A 291 19.83 -2.19 -20.84
CA PHE A 291 20.62 -1.51 -19.83
C PHE A 291 21.67 -2.41 -19.17
N LEU A 292 21.33 -3.67 -18.85
CA LEU A 292 22.28 -4.63 -18.28
C LEU A 292 23.45 -4.91 -19.24
N ARG A 293 23.19 -5.05 -20.55
CA ARG A 293 24.23 -5.22 -21.57
C ARG A 293 25.07 -3.96 -21.78
N ALA A 294 24.53 -2.77 -21.48
CA ALA A 294 25.26 -1.51 -21.46
C ALA A 294 26.09 -1.32 -20.17
N GLY A 295 26.04 -2.25 -19.22
CA GLY A 295 26.75 -2.15 -17.95
C GLY A 295 26.12 -1.17 -16.95
N ARG A 296 24.82 -0.85 -17.11
CA ARG A 296 24.09 0.03 -16.20
C ARG A 296 23.42 -0.74 -15.07
N GLN A 297 23.56 -0.25 -13.84
CA GLN A 297 22.99 -0.91 -12.68
C GLN A 297 21.47 -0.76 -12.70
N THR A 298 20.76 -1.89 -12.82
CA THR A 298 19.34 -1.92 -13.19
C THR A 298 18.52 -2.67 -12.14
N ILE A 299 17.47 -2.03 -11.63
CA ILE A 299 16.43 -2.69 -10.84
C ILE A 299 15.20 -2.99 -11.70
N VAL A 300 14.64 -4.18 -11.58
CA VAL A 300 13.40 -4.59 -12.25
C VAL A 300 12.36 -4.95 -11.20
N PHE A 301 11.25 -4.22 -11.16
CA PHE A 301 10.14 -4.48 -10.26
C PHE A 301 9.09 -5.38 -10.91
N GLY A 302 8.70 -6.45 -10.23
CA GLY A 302 7.59 -7.32 -10.59
C GLY A 302 6.47 -7.25 -9.55
N ARG A 303 5.21 -7.33 -9.99
CA ARG A 303 4.03 -7.21 -9.09
C ARG A 303 3.81 -8.40 -8.17
N SER A 304 4.39 -9.57 -8.48
CA SER A 304 4.24 -10.78 -7.67
C SER A 304 5.56 -11.54 -7.55
N ARG A 305 5.66 -12.41 -6.54
CA ARG A 305 6.82 -13.29 -6.36
C ARG A 305 7.05 -14.17 -7.60
N VAL A 306 5.98 -14.67 -8.21
CA VAL A 306 6.04 -15.46 -9.44
C VAL A 306 6.56 -14.62 -10.60
N ALA A 307 6.04 -13.41 -10.79
CA ALA A 307 6.51 -12.52 -11.84
C ALA A 307 8.01 -12.21 -11.71
N VAL A 308 8.50 -12.02 -10.47
CA VAL A 308 9.93 -11.81 -10.20
C VAL A 308 10.77 -13.02 -10.62
N GLU A 309 10.36 -14.23 -10.26
CA GLU A 309 11.11 -15.45 -10.61
C GLU A 309 11.11 -15.69 -12.14
N LEU A 310 9.97 -15.45 -12.81
CA LEU A 310 9.86 -15.55 -14.28
C LEU A 310 10.73 -14.51 -14.99
N LEU A 311 10.70 -13.26 -14.54
CA LEU A 311 11.55 -12.18 -15.07
C LEU A 311 13.03 -12.50 -14.87
N LEU A 312 13.42 -12.94 -13.66
CA LEU A 312 14.79 -13.32 -13.34
C LEU A 312 15.29 -14.47 -14.21
N THR A 313 14.47 -15.52 -14.37
CA THR A 313 14.80 -16.70 -15.19
C THR A 313 15.01 -16.29 -16.64
N GLY A 314 14.04 -15.58 -17.23
CA GLY A 314 14.14 -15.13 -18.62
C GLY A 314 15.30 -14.15 -18.86
N LEU A 315 15.63 -13.29 -17.88
CA LEU A 315 16.81 -12.43 -17.95
C LEU A 315 18.10 -13.25 -17.97
N ARG A 316 18.23 -14.23 -17.07
CA ARG A 316 19.41 -15.10 -16.98
C ARG A 316 19.62 -15.92 -18.25
N GLU A 317 18.56 -16.49 -18.81
CA GLU A 317 18.61 -17.21 -20.08
C GLU A 317 19.11 -16.31 -21.22
N ALA A 318 18.51 -15.13 -21.40
CA ALA A 318 18.91 -14.20 -22.45
C ALA A 318 20.33 -13.61 -22.28
N LEU A 319 20.89 -13.64 -21.06
CA LEU A 319 22.27 -13.25 -20.78
C LEU A 319 23.28 -14.38 -21.04
N ARG A 320 22.87 -15.65 -20.90
CA ARG A 320 23.71 -16.81 -21.29
C ARG A 320 24.03 -16.78 -22.78
N ASP A 321 23.02 -16.55 -23.62
CA ASP A 321 23.16 -16.54 -25.08
C ASP A 321 23.95 -15.32 -25.61
N GLY A 322 23.99 -14.24 -24.82
CA GLY A 322 24.47 -12.93 -25.26
C GLY A 322 25.81 -12.45 -24.67
N ARG A 323 26.54 -13.28 -23.90
CA ARG A 323 27.70 -12.87 -23.08
C ARG A 323 27.39 -11.70 -22.13
N GLY A 324 26.33 -11.86 -21.33
CA GLY A 324 25.93 -10.95 -20.25
C GLY A 324 26.60 -11.27 -18.89
N PRO A 325 26.50 -10.39 -17.88
CA PRO A 325 27.10 -10.61 -16.56
C PRO A 325 26.13 -11.46 -15.72
N LEU A 326 25.95 -12.72 -16.13
CA LEU A 326 24.96 -13.64 -15.56
C LEU A 326 25.05 -13.71 -14.03
N ASP A 327 26.28 -13.82 -13.52
CA ASP A 327 26.57 -13.98 -12.08
C ASP A 327 26.34 -12.70 -11.27
N ARG A 328 26.06 -11.58 -11.94
CA ARG A 328 25.80 -10.27 -11.31
C ARG A 328 24.31 -9.90 -11.37
N VAL A 329 23.43 -10.83 -11.72
CA VAL A 329 21.96 -10.63 -11.75
C VAL A 329 21.27 -11.56 -10.74
N HIS A 330 20.58 -10.95 -9.77
CA HIS A 330 19.95 -11.66 -8.66
C HIS A 330 18.46 -11.33 -8.52
N GLY A 331 17.71 -12.23 -7.87
CA GLY A 331 16.37 -11.91 -7.38
C GLY A 331 16.44 -11.24 -6.01
N TYR A 332 15.34 -10.61 -5.59
CA TYR A 332 15.14 -10.16 -4.22
C TYR A 332 13.65 -10.24 -3.86
N ARG A 333 13.34 -10.84 -2.71
CA ARG A 333 11.98 -10.83 -2.16
C ARG A 333 12.01 -10.98 -0.65
N GLY A 334 11.00 -10.46 0.03
CA GLY A 334 10.91 -10.50 1.50
C GLY A 334 10.98 -11.92 2.12
N GLY A 335 10.67 -12.96 1.33
CA GLY A 335 10.77 -14.35 1.76
C GLY A 335 12.15 -15.00 1.65
N TYR A 336 13.18 -14.27 1.24
CA TYR A 336 14.58 -14.75 1.29
C TYR A 336 15.13 -14.71 2.73
N LEU A 337 16.12 -15.56 2.99
CA LEU A 337 16.76 -15.60 4.30
C LEU A 337 17.39 -14.22 4.61
N PRO A 338 17.42 -13.78 5.88
CA PRO A 338 18.03 -12.51 6.26
C PRO A 338 19.48 -12.36 5.78
N SER A 339 20.28 -13.43 5.83
CA SER A 339 21.67 -13.44 5.35
C SER A 339 21.77 -13.26 3.83
N GLU A 340 20.87 -13.87 3.07
CA GLU A 340 20.81 -13.74 1.61
C GLU A 340 20.44 -12.31 1.20
N ARG A 341 19.42 -11.74 1.84
CA ARG A 341 19.00 -10.35 1.59
C ARG A 341 20.13 -9.37 1.83
N ARG A 342 20.83 -9.50 2.96
CA ARG A 342 22.01 -8.67 3.30
C ARG A 342 23.14 -8.79 2.29
N ARG A 343 23.43 -10.00 1.80
CA ARG A 343 24.44 -10.20 0.76
C ARG A 343 24.05 -9.50 -0.54
N ILE A 344 22.78 -9.56 -0.94
CA ILE A 344 22.28 -8.88 -2.14
C ILE A 344 22.30 -7.36 -1.96
N GLU A 345 21.84 -6.85 -0.81
CA GLU A 345 21.87 -5.42 -0.47
C GLU A 345 23.30 -4.87 -0.48
N ALA A 346 24.25 -5.57 0.15
CA ALA A 346 25.66 -5.21 0.14
C ALA A 346 26.26 -5.26 -1.27
N GLY A 347 25.93 -6.28 -2.06
CA GLY A 347 26.38 -6.41 -3.46
C GLY A 347 25.82 -5.33 -4.38
N LEU A 348 24.59 -4.87 -4.14
CA LEU A 348 24.01 -3.71 -4.83
C LEU A 348 24.73 -2.41 -4.42
N ARG A 349 24.99 -2.24 -3.13
CA ARG A 349 25.69 -1.05 -2.59
C ARG A 349 27.13 -0.94 -3.10
N SER A 350 27.85 -2.07 -3.22
CA SER A 350 29.22 -2.12 -3.73
C SER A 350 29.32 -2.04 -5.25
N GLY A 351 28.21 -2.25 -5.98
CA GLY A 351 28.18 -2.36 -7.44
C GLY A 351 28.62 -3.73 -7.97
N GLU A 352 28.89 -4.70 -7.11
CA GLU A 352 29.15 -6.09 -7.49
C GLU A 352 27.95 -6.69 -8.24
N ILE A 353 26.74 -6.40 -7.78
CA ILE A 353 25.48 -6.80 -8.43
C ILE A 353 25.06 -5.72 -9.41
N LEU A 354 24.97 -6.10 -10.69
CA LEU A 354 24.54 -5.20 -11.77
C LEU A 354 23.02 -5.17 -11.92
N GLY A 355 22.35 -6.29 -11.68
CA GLY A 355 20.91 -6.42 -11.88
C GLY A 355 20.21 -7.03 -10.67
N VAL A 356 19.08 -6.44 -10.27
CA VAL A 356 18.20 -7.06 -9.28
C VAL A 356 16.76 -7.07 -9.76
N VAL A 357 16.09 -8.23 -9.65
CA VAL A 357 14.66 -8.36 -9.90
C VAL A 357 13.94 -8.50 -8.56
N SER A 358 13.06 -7.56 -8.23
CA SER A 358 12.44 -7.46 -6.91
C SER A 358 10.92 -7.30 -6.98
N THR A 359 10.22 -7.69 -5.92
CA THR A 359 8.86 -7.17 -5.66
C THR A 359 8.95 -5.74 -5.09
N ASN A 360 7.86 -5.21 -4.54
CA ASN A 360 7.87 -4.01 -3.69
C ASN A 360 8.77 -4.12 -2.43
N ALA A 361 9.45 -5.24 -2.19
CA ALA A 361 10.34 -5.40 -1.04
C ALA A 361 11.53 -4.41 -1.06
N LEU A 362 11.97 -3.97 -2.24
CA LEU A 362 12.97 -2.91 -2.42
C LEU A 362 12.34 -1.55 -2.77
N GLU A 363 11.02 -1.40 -2.66
CA GLU A 363 10.33 -0.12 -2.80
C GLU A 363 10.60 0.80 -1.61
N LEU A 364 10.70 0.21 -0.41
CA LEU A 364 10.84 0.89 0.88
C LEU A 364 12.29 1.28 1.18
N GLY A 365 12.49 2.35 1.97
CA GLY A 365 13.70 3.16 2.24
C GLY A 365 15.11 2.55 2.34
N ILE A 366 15.31 1.24 2.19
CA ILE A 366 16.59 0.52 2.29
C ILE A 366 17.66 1.16 1.40
N ASP A 367 18.87 1.32 1.94
CA ASP A 367 20.00 1.86 1.17
C ASP A 367 20.68 0.77 0.33
N ILE A 368 20.20 0.63 -0.90
CA ILE A 368 20.75 -0.29 -1.92
C ILE A 368 21.77 0.39 -2.86
N GLY A 369 22.24 1.60 -2.53
CA GLY A 369 23.28 2.29 -3.28
C GLY A 369 22.81 2.92 -4.61
N ARG A 370 23.71 2.90 -5.60
CA ARG A 370 23.58 3.60 -6.89
C ARG A 370 22.83 2.71 -7.89
N LEU A 371 21.63 3.10 -8.29
CA LEU A 371 20.98 2.51 -9.46
C LEU A 371 20.86 3.54 -10.56
N ASP A 372 21.19 3.14 -11.79
CA ASP A 372 21.10 3.98 -12.97
C ASP A 372 19.69 3.90 -13.59
N VAL A 373 19.07 2.72 -13.49
CA VAL A 373 17.84 2.39 -14.20
C VAL A 373 16.82 1.66 -13.33
N ALA A 374 15.55 2.05 -13.43
CA ALA A 374 14.41 1.31 -12.88
C ALA A 374 13.46 0.84 -13.99
N VAL A 375 13.14 -0.45 -14.02
CA VAL A 375 12.15 -1.03 -14.94
C VAL A 375 10.98 -1.57 -14.13
N LEU A 376 9.78 -1.07 -14.35
CA LEU A 376 8.57 -1.47 -13.64
C LEU A 376 7.72 -2.36 -14.55
N SER A 377 7.61 -3.65 -14.23
CA SER A 377 6.79 -4.61 -14.98
C SER A 377 5.36 -4.62 -14.46
N GLY A 378 4.60 -3.60 -14.86
CA GLY A 378 3.24 -3.29 -14.43
C GLY A 378 3.20 -2.06 -13.53
N TYR A 379 2.04 -1.41 -13.47
CA TYR A 379 1.78 -0.30 -12.56
C TYR A 379 1.79 -0.79 -11.11
N PRO A 380 2.56 -0.16 -10.21
CA PRO A 380 2.62 -0.52 -8.78
C PRO A 380 1.29 -0.42 -8.02
N GLY A 381 0.30 0.29 -8.58
CA GLY A 381 -1.02 0.49 -7.98
C GLY A 381 -1.26 1.93 -7.54
N THR A 382 -0.19 2.70 -7.27
CA THR A 382 -0.29 4.12 -6.89
C THR A 382 0.79 4.97 -7.57
N ILE A 383 0.52 6.26 -7.77
CA ILE A 383 1.46 7.28 -8.26
C ILE A 383 2.61 7.36 -7.26
N ALA A 384 2.30 7.42 -5.97
CA ALA A 384 3.32 7.45 -4.91
C ALA A 384 4.27 6.24 -4.98
N GLY A 385 3.75 5.02 -5.09
CA GLY A 385 4.56 3.80 -5.21
C GLY A 385 5.37 3.77 -6.51
N THR A 386 4.79 4.25 -7.62
CA THR A 386 5.49 4.41 -8.90
C THR A 386 6.69 5.34 -8.76
N TRP A 387 6.52 6.52 -8.17
CA TRP A 387 7.61 7.45 -7.95
C TRP A 387 8.63 6.95 -6.92
N GLN A 388 8.23 6.15 -5.93
CA GLN A 388 9.16 5.49 -5.01
C GLN A 388 10.06 4.48 -5.72
N GLN A 389 9.48 3.62 -6.55
CA GLN A 389 10.22 2.64 -7.33
C GLN A 389 11.13 3.32 -8.36
N ILE A 390 10.65 4.36 -9.05
CA ILE A 390 11.44 5.20 -9.96
C ILE A 390 12.55 5.97 -9.21
N GLY A 391 12.29 6.37 -7.96
CA GLY A 391 13.24 7.06 -7.09
C GLY A 391 14.40 6.18 -6.61
N ARG A 392 14.32 4.85 -6.80
CA ARG A 392 15.44 3.95 -6.56
C ARG A 392 16.58 4.19 -7.55
N ALA A 393 16.27 4.63 -8.77
CA ALA A 393 17.24 5.07 -9.76
C ALA A 393 17.49 6.58 -9.67
N GLY A 394 18.75 7.00 -9.84
CA GLY A 394 19.14 8.42 -9.91
C GLY A 394 19.34 9.11 -8.56
N ARG A 395 19.93 8.43 -7.57
CA ARG A 395 20.27 9.02 -6.25
C ARG A 395 21.37 10.11 -6.28
N ARG A 396 21.96 10.41 -7.43
CA ARG A 396 23.00 11.45 -7.63
C ARG A 396 22.61 12.40 -8.76
N GLN A 397 23.37 13.48 -8.96
CA GLN A 397 23.21 14.44 -10.07
C GLN A 397 23.45 13.85 -11.49
N GLU A 398 23.48 12.52 -11.62
CA GLU A 398 23.73 11.83 -12.88
C GLU A 398 22.42 11.50 -13.60
N VAL A 399 22.54 11.27 -14.91
CA VAL A 399 21.42 10.87 -15.76
C VAL A 399 20.90 9.49 -15.37
N SER A 400 19.59 9.39 -15.14
CA SER A 400 18.91 8.13 -14.81
C SER A 400 17.72 7.86 -15.74
N ALA A 401 17.33 6.60 -15.88
CA ALA A 401 16.19 6.21 -16.69
C ALA A 401 15.19 5.36 -15.90
N ALA A 402 13.90 5.54 -16.21
CA ALA A 402 12.81 4.73 -15.70
C ALA A 402 11.90 4.28 -16.84
N VAL A 403 11.55 3.00 -16.86
CA VAL A 403 10.67 2.40 -17.88
C VAL A 403 9.50 1.71 -17.18
N LEU A 404 8.30 2.25 -17.31
CA LEU A 404 7.06 1.62 -16.85
C LEU A 404 6.44 0.82 -18.00
N VAL A 405 6.32 -0.48 -17.84
CA VAL A 405 5.69 -1.38 -18.83
C VAL A 405 4.33 -1.82 -18.32
N ALA A 406 3.26 -1.28 -18.90
CA ALA A 406 1.89 -1.56 -18.47
C ALA A 406 1.53 -3.05 -18.62
N GLY A 407 0.87 -3.62 -17.61
CA GLY A 407 0.22 -4.94 -17.70
C GLY A 407 -1.11 -4.88 -18.45
N ALA A 408 -1.75 -6.04 -18.68
CA ALA A 408 -3.01 -6.12 -19.41
C ALA A 408 -4.26 -5.71 -18.59
N GLY A 409 -4.10 -5.48 -17.28
CA GLY A 409 -5.20 -5.11 -16.39
C GLY A 409 -5.72 -3.69 -16.61
N PRO A 410 -6.95 -3.39 -16.15
CA PRO A 410 -7.63 -2.10 -16.40
C PRO A 410 -6.87 -0.89 -15.85
N VAL A 411 -6.38 -0.99 -14.62
CA VAL A 411 -5.60 0.09 -13.99
C VAL A 411 -4.33 0.41 -14.79
N ASP A 412 -3.56 -0.61 -15.16
CA ASP A 412 -2.33 -0.44 -15.96
C ASP A 412 -2.61 0.19 -17.33
N GLN A 413 -3.71 -0.22 -17.98
CA GLN A 413 -4.10 0.32 -19.27
C GLN A 413 -4.60 1.77 -19.17
N TYR A 414 -5.30 2.13 -18.10
CA TYR A 414 -5.67 3.52 -17.83
C TYR A 414 -4.42 4.40 -17.74
N VAL A 415 -3.46 4.04 -16.89
CA VAL A 415 -2.20 4.80 -16.68
C VAL A 415 -1.38 4.89 -17.96
N ALA A 416 -1.36 3.83 -18.78
CA ALA A 416 -0.67 3.86 -20.06
C ALA A 416 -1.34 4.76 -21.11
N THR A 417 -2.65 5.01 -20.97
CA THR A 417 -3.49 5.83 -21.87
C THR A 417 -3.54 7.28 -21.48
N HIS A 418 -3.54 7.51 -20.18
CA HIS A 418 -3.55 8.83 -19.57
C HIS A 418 -2.23 9.05 -18.82
N PRO A 419 -1.07 9.12 -19.51
CA PRO A 419 0.22 9.28 -18.85
C PRO A 419 0.33 10.58 -18.03
N GLU A 420 -0.44 11.62 -18.38
CA GLU A 420 -0.61 12.84 -17.59
C GLU A 420 -1.09 12.54 -16.16
N HIS A 421 -1.86 11.48 -15.94
CA HIS A 421 -2.21 11.03 -14.59
C HIS A 421 -0.97 10.74 -13.73
N LEU A 422 0.08 10.15 -14.32
CA LEU A 422 1.32 9.85 -13.61
C LEU A 422 2.20 11.09 -13.40
N PHE A 423 2.23 12.01 -14.37
CA PHE A 423 3.16 13.14 -14.40
C PHE A 423 2.60 14.43 -13.79
N GLU A 424 1.31 14.65 -13.94
CA GLU A 424 0.61 15.89 -13.59
C GLU A 424 -0.48 15.63 -12.54
N GLY A 425 -0.91 14.38 -12.38
CA GLY A 425 -1.89 13.98 -11.38
C GLY A 425 -1.45 14.30 -9.96
N THR A 426 -2.40 14.73 -9.14
CA THR A 426 -2.20 14.83 -7.70
C THR A 426 -1.93 13.43 -7.15
N PRO A 427 -0.86 13.22 -6.38
CA PRO A 427 -0.65 11.97 -5.66
C PRO A 427 -1.90 11.62 -4.86
N GLU A 428 -2.20 10.35 -4.79
CA GLU A 428 -3.43 9.90 -4.16
C GLU A 428 -3.45 10.18 -2.64
N GLU A 429 -4.63 10.04 -2.04
CA GLU A 429 -4.86 10.28 -0.62
C GLU A 429 -4.73 9.00 0.21
N ALA A 430 -4.01 9.08 1.33
CA ALA A 430 -3.97 8.01 2.32
C ALA A 430 -5.11 8.23 3.32
N ARG A 431 -6.12 7.36 3.27
CA ARG A 431 -7.32 7.44 4.13
C ARG A 431 -7.24 6.40 5.23
N ILE A 432 -7.69 6.79 6.42
CA ILE A 432 -7.85 5.94 7.59
C ILE A 432 -9.12 6.36 8.31
N ASP A 433 -9.74 5.41 8.98
CA ASP A 433 -10.85 5.65 9.91
C ASP A 433 -10.52 4.97 11.26
N PRO A 434 -9.83 5.68 12.16
CA PRO A 434 -9.49 5.15 13.47
C PRO A 434 -10.71 4.90 14.36
N ASP A 435 -11.86 5.47 14.02
CA ASP A 435 -13.09 5.39 14.83
C ASP A 435 -14.07 4.34 14.27
N ASN A 436 -13.63 3.55 13.27
CA ASN A 436 -14.28 2.30 12.88
C ASN A 436 -14.55 1.44 14.13
N LEU A 437 -15.82 1.11 14.36
CA LEU A 437 -16.27 0.50 15.62
C LEU A 437 -15.54 -0.81 15.95
N HIS A 438 -15.30 -1.67 14.97
CA HIS A 438 -14.60 -2.95 15.19
C HIS A 438 -13.14 -2.72 15.64
N ILE A 439 -12.45 -1.80 14.98
CA ILE A 439 -11.06 -1.45 15.28
C ILE A 439 -10.97 -0.74 16.63
N LEU A 440 -11.89 0.21 16.89
CA LEU A 440 -11.94 1.00 18.11
C LEU A 440 -12.21 0.11 19.32
N LEU A 441 -13.21 -0.78 19.28
CA LEU A 441 -13.52 -1.72 20.36
C LEU A 441 -12.36 -2.67 20.65
N ALA A 442 -11.68 -3.18 19.61
CA ALA A 442 -10.48 -4.00 19.78
C ALA A 442 -9.39 -3.23 20.54
N HIS A 443 -9.10 -2.00 20.14
CA HIS A 443 -8.08 -1.20 20.82
C HIS A 443 -8.51 -0.65 22.17
N LEU A 444 -9.80 -0.47 22.41
CA LEU A 444 -10.34 -0.09 23.71
C LEU A 444 -10.09 -1.20 24.74
N ARG A 445 -10.32 -2.48 24.39
CA ARG A 445 -9.96 -3.64 25.23
C ARG A 445 -8.47 -3.61 25.60
N ALA A 446 -7.61 -3.40 24.62
CA ALA A 446 -6.16 -3.32 24.86
C ALA A 446 -5.76 -2.09 25.70
N ALA A 447 -6.39 -0.94 25.49
CA ALA A 447 -6.14 0.28 26.26
C ALA A 447 -6.57 0.15 27.72
N THR A 448 -7.71 -0.52 27.99
CA THR A 448 -8.21 -0.75 29.36
C THR A 448 -7.34 -1.74 30.13
N PHE A 449 -6.78 -2.73 29.43
CA PHE A 449 -5.77 -3.64 30.01
C PHE A 449 -4.50 -2.89 30.44
N GLU A 450 -4.07 -1.90 29.64
CA GLU A 450 -2.88 -1.09 29.94
C GLU A 450 -3.12 -0.15 31.11
N LEU A 451 -4.17 0.66 31.04
CA LEU A 451 -4.49 1.66 32.05
C LEU A 451 -6.02 1.73 32.27
N PRO A 452 -6.49 1.81 33.52
CA PRO A 452 -7.92 2.00 33.81
C PRO A 452 -8.44 3.31 33.26
N PHE A 453 -9.62 3.32 32.64
CA PHE A 453 -10.24 4.53 32.10
C PHE A 453 -10.95 5.32 33.21
N ALA A 454 -10.71 6.63 33.25
CA ALA A 454 -11.47 7.53 34.10
C ALA A 454 -12.87 7.81 33.52
N PRO A 455 -13.88 8.12 34.36
CA PRO A 455 -15.19 8.54 33.86
C PRO A 455 -15.09 9.72 32.89
N GLY A 456 -15.71 9.61 31.72
CA GLY A 456 -15.68 10.65 30.69
C GLY A 456 -14.35 10.79 29.95
N GLU A 457 -13.36 9.93 30.23
CA GLU A 457 -12.12 9.88 29.45
C GLU A 457 -12.44 9.49 28.01
N ARG A 458 -11.89 10.26 27.07
CA ARG A 458 -12.15 10.07 25.63
C ARG A 458 -11.19 9.04 25.05
N PHE A 459 -11.73 8.17 24.19
CA PHE A 459 -10.94 7.30 23.34
C PHE A 459 -11.57 7.28 21.95
N GLY A 460 -11.02 8.09 21.05
CA GLY A 460 -11.67 8.43 19.78
C GLY A 460 -12.48 9.71 19.86
N LEU A 461 -13.55 9.80 19.07
CA LEU A 461 -14.40 10.99 18.98
C LEU A 461 -15.31 11.19 20.20
N THR A 462 -15.69 10.09 20.87
CA THR A 462 -16.64 10.07 21.98
C THR A 462 -15.98 9.68 23.31
N PRO A 463 -16.62 9.99 24.45
CA PRO A 463 -16.28 9.36 25.73
C PRO A 463 -16.32 7.83 25.62
N ALA A 464 -15.40 7.16 26.31
CA ALA A 464 -15.28 5.70 26.22
C ALA A 464 -16.36 4.95 27.01
N ASP A 465 -17.10 5.61 27.90
CA ASP A 465 -17.99 4.98 28.88
C ASP A 465 -19.05 4.07 28.25
N ASP A 466 -19.74 4.49 27.19
CA ASP A 466 -20.79 3.68 26.55
C ASP A 466 -20.22 2.41 25.90
N LEU A 467 -19.05 2.52 25.27
CA LEU A 467 -18.36 1.38 24.66
C LEU A 467 -17.79 0.43 25.73
N LEU A 468 -17.32 0.98 26.85
CA LEU A 468 -16.86 0.18 27.99
C LEU A 468 -18.02 -0.50 28.71
N ALA A 469 -19.18 0.13 28.80
CA ALA A 469 -20.40 -0.49 29.32
C ALA A 469 -20.82 -1.69 28.44
N PHE A 470 -20.79 -1.55 27.12
CA PHE A 470 -21.00 -2.66 26.19
C PHE A 470 -19.99 -3.81 26.43
N LEU A 471 -18.70 -3.50 26.53
CA LEU A 471 -17.67 -4.52 26.83
C LEU A 471 -17.80 -5.15 28.24
N ALA A 472 -18.49 -4.49 29.16
CA ALA A 472 -18.76 -5.01 30.49
C ALA A 472 -19.86 -6.07 30.47
N GLU A 473 -20.85 -5.95 29.57
CA GLU A 473 -21.86 -6.98 29.34
C GLU A 473 -21.23 -8.29 28.84
N GLU A 474 -20.15 -8.19 28.07
CA GLU A 474 -19.34 -9.33 27.60
C GLU A 474 -18.38 -9.88 28.69
N GLY A 475 -18.31 -9.25 29.85
CA GLY A 475 -17.46 -9.66 30.98
C GLY A 475 -15.96 -9.32 30.82
N HIS A 476 -15.59 -8.49 29.85
CA HIS A 476 -14.19 -8.13 29.61
C HIS A 476 -13.68 -7.03 30.55
N VAL A 477 -14.55 -6.06 30.88
CA VAL A 477 -14.23 -4.91 31.74
C VAL A 477 -15.23 -4.78 32.87
N ARG A 478 -14.84 -4.10 33.95
CA ARG A 478 -15.72 -3.82 35.09
C ARG A 478 -15.51 -2.41 35.58
N GLN A 479 -16.60 -1.70 35.86
CA GLN A 479 -16.54 -0.43 36.59
C GLN A 479 -16.38 -0.70 38.09
N ALA A 480 -15.42 -0.04 38.72
CA ALA A 480 -15.23 -0.09 40.17
C ALA A 480 -15.95 1.07 40.89
N ASP A 481 -15.96 1.04 42.22
CA ASP A 481 -16.65 2.03 43.06
C ASP A 481 -16.09 3.45 42.92
N ASP A 482 -14.84 3.58 42.44
CA ASP A 482 -14.20 4.86 42.11
C ASP A 482 -14.66 5.44 40.76
N GLY A 483 -15.59 4.78 40.08
CA GLY A 483 -16.12 5.12 38.77
C GLY A 483 -15.22 4.73 37.60
N ARG A 484 -14.00 4.24 37.85
CA ARG A 484 -13.05 3.89 36.77
C ARG A 484 -13.37 2.51 36.20
N TRP A 485 -13.02 2.35 34.93
CA TRP A 485 -13.16 1.08 34.22
C TRP A 485 -11.84 0.31 34.25
N TYR A 486 -11.89 -0.91 34.78
CA TYR A 486 -10.75 -1.81 34.89
C TYR A 486 -10.93 -3.02 33.99
N TRP A 487 -9.81 -3.56 33.50
CA TRP A 487 -9.80 -4.85 32.83
C TRP A 487 -10.10 -5.96 33.85
N ALA A 488 -11.03 -6.86 33.52
CA ALA A 488 -11.53 -7.89 34.43
C ALA A 488 -11.31 -9.33 33.90
N SER A 489 -10.93 -9.49 32.64
CA SER A 489 -10.69 -10.79 32.02
C SER A 489 -9.25 -11.28 32.23
N GLU A 490 -9.04 -12.61 32.24
CA GLU A 490 -7.70 -13.21 32.25
C GLU A 490 -7.01 -13.18 30.88
N ASN A 491 -7.76 -12.89 29.81
CA ASN A 491 -7.23 -12.86 28.45
C ASN A 491 -6.26 -11.70 28.25
N PHE A 492 -5.29 -11.92 27.36
CA PHE A 492 -4.37 -10.88 26.90
C PHE A 492 -4.89 -10.26 25.59
N PRO A 493 -5.58 -9.10 25.63
CA PRO A 493 -6.30 -8.58 24.46
C PRO A 493 -5.38 -8.27 23.27
N ALA A 494 -4.13 -7.87 23.52
CA ALA A 494 -3.20 -7.54 22.45
C ALA A 494 -2.76 -8.75 21.60
N SER A 495 -2.92 -10.01 22.06
CA SER A 495 -2.66 -11.18 21.21
C SER A 495 -3.80 -11.52 20.26
N GLU A 496 -5.01 -11.00 20.50
CA GLU A 496 -6.20 -11.27 19.68
C GLU A 496 -6.34 -10.28 18.51
N ILE A 497 -5.51 -9.24 18.47
CA ILE A 497 -5.61 -8.15 17.49
C ILE A 497 -4.48 -8.25 16.49
N SER A 498 -4.83 -8.57 15.24
CA SER A 498 -3.91 -8.41 14.11
C SER A 498 -4.07 -7.02 13.53
N LEU A 499 -3.01 -6.19 13.58
CA LEU A 499 -3.06 -4.84 13.00
C LEU A 499 -3.27 -4.86 11.48
N ARG A 500 -3.01 -6.00 10.81
CA ARG A 500 -2.95 -6.11 9.35
C ARG A 500 -4.14 -6.82 8.72
N ALA A 501 -5.02 -7.41 9.53
CA ALA A 501 -6.20 -8.12 9.04
C ALA A 501 -7.47 -7.32 9.37
N ALA A 502 -8.43 -7.32 8.45
CA ALA A 502 -9.73 -6.66 8.64
C ALA A 502 -10.66 -7.45 9.58
N ALA A 503 -10.44 -8.76 9.72
CA ALA A 503 -11.20 -9.62 10.61
C ALA A 503 -10.27 -10.23 11.68
N PRO A 504 -10.75 -10.40 12.93
CA PRO A 504 -9.99 -11.05 13.99
C PRO A 504 -9.84 -12.57 13.77
N GLU A 505 -10.72 -13.20 12.97
CA GLU A 505 -10.68 -14.64 12.68
C GLU A 505 -9.97 -14.94 11.36
N ASN A 506 -8.95 -15.80 11.42
CA ASN A 506 -8.23 -16.32 10.26
C ASN A 506 -8.50 -17.81 10.05
N VAL A 507 -8.48 -18.25 8.79
CA VAL A 507 -8.43 -19.66 8.40
C VAL A 507 -6.96 -20.08 8.25
N VAL A 508 -6.55 -21.06 9.05
CA VAL A 508 -5.20 -21.65 9.05
C VAL A 508 -5.08 -22.65 7.91
N ILE A 509 -4.01 -22.55 7.12
CA ILE A 509 -3.76 -23.37 5.95
C ILE A 509 -2.69 -24.42 6.31
N ILE A 510 -3.07 -25.69 6.22
CA ILE A 510 -2.30 -26.85 6.69
C ILE A 510 -1.93 -27.72 5.49
N ASP A 511 -0.64 -27.79 5.16
CA ASP A 511 -0.10 -28.72 4.18
C ASP A 511 -0.05 -30.14 4.75
N THR A 512 -0.80 -31.05 4.14
CA THR A 512 -0.89 -32.47 4.49
C THR A 512 -0.14 -33.38 3.51
N GLY A 513 0.56 -32.82 2.51
CA GLY A 513 1.28 -33.59 1.49
C GLY A 513 2.61 -34.18 1.96
N GLY A 514 3.13 -33.77 3.13
CA GLY A 514 4.36 -34.30 3.74
C GLY A 514 4.12 -35.42 4.75
N GLN A 515 5.19 -35.95 5.35
CA GLN A 515 5.09 -36.96 6.42
C GLN A 515 4.40 -36.46 7.70
N ARG A 516 4.38 -35.14 7.92
CA ARG A 516 3.68 -34.50 9.03
C ARG A 516 2.93 -33.27 8.53
N PRO A 517 1.69 -33.03 8.98
CA PRO A 517 0.97 -31.80 8.68
C PRO A 517 1.76 -30.58 9.15
N ARG A 518 1.81 -29.55 8.31
CA ARG A 518 2.51 -28.30 8.61
C ARG A 518 1.64 -27.11 8.26
N VAL A 519 1.51 -26.15 9.17
CA VAL A 519 0.92 -24.84 8.85
C VAL A 519 1.83 -24.11 7.85
N ILE A 520 1.27 -23.75 6.70
CA ILE A 520 1.96 -23.01 5.64
C ILE A 520 1.54 -21.55 5.55
N GLY A 521 0.37 -21.18 6.06
CA GLY A 521 -0.11 -19.79 6.04
C GLY A 521 -1.47 -19.64 6.67
N GLU A 522 -1.99 -18.41 6.60
CA GLU A 522 -3.32 -18.03 7.08
C GLU A 522 -3.96 -17.07 6.06
N VAL A 523 -5.28 -17.02 6.05
CA VAL A 523 -6.09 -16.09 5.25
C VAL A 523 -7.26 -15.58 6.09
N ASP A 524 -7.67 -14.32 5.93
CA ASP A 524 -8.83 -13.79 6.64
C ASP A 524 -10.12 -14.52 6.26
N LEU A 525 -11.08 -14.53 7.18
CA LEU A 525 -12.35 -15.25 7.02
C LEU A 525 -13.11 -14.91 5.72
N PHE A 526 -13.13 -13.63 5.32
CA PHE A 526 -13.88 -13.19 4.16
C PHE A 526 -13.23 -13.66 2.85
N SER A 527 -11.90 -13.54 2.76
CA SER A 527 -11.10 -14.02 1.64
C SER A 527 -11.07 -15.54 1.53
N ALA A 528 -11.17 -16.25 2.66
CA ALA A 528 -11.08 -17.71 2.69
C ALA A 528 -12.09 -18.40 1.76
N ARG A 529 -13.28 -17.82 1.61
CA ARG A 529 -14.35 -18.31 0.72
C ARG A 529 -13.99 -18.34 -0.76
N THR A 530 -13.03 -17.50 -1.16
CA THR A 530 -12.63 -17.35 -2.56
C THR A 530 -11.24 -17.93 -2.84
N LEU A 531 -10.36 -17.96 -1.83
CA LEU A 531 -8.97 -18.36 -1.98
C LEU A 531 -8.67 -19.78 -1.51
N VAL A 532 -9.42 -20.28 -0.52
CA VAL A 532 -9.19 -21.61 0.08
C VAL A 532 -10.47 -22.43 0.23
N HIS A 533 -11.45 -22.20 -0.64
CA HIS A 533 -12.59 -23.10 -0.75
C HIS A 533 -12.14 -24.50 -1.20
N GLU A 534 -12.96 -25.51 -0.96
CA GLU A 534 -12.69 -26.86 -1.44
C GLU A 534 -12.46 -26.88 -2.96
N ASN A 535 -11.42 -27.57 -3.41
CA ASN A 535 -10.91 -27.61 -4.78
C ASN A 535 -10.28 -26.31 -5.30
N ALA A 536 -10.05 -25.29 -4.47
CA ALA A 536 -9.26 -24.14 -4.85
C ALA A 536 -7.80 -24.52 -5.11
N ILE A 537 -7.15 -23.79 -6.01
CA ILE A 537 -5.69 -23.79 -6.17
C ILE A 537 -5.14 -22.62 -5.37
N TYR A 538 -4.68 -22.90 -4.16
CA TYR A 538 -4.04 -21.95 -3.29
C TYR A 538 -2.56 -21.79 -3.69
N LEU A 539 -2.16 -20.57 -4.01
CA LEU A 539 -0.79 -20.26 -4.42
C LEU A 539 -0.01 -19.71 -3.22
N HIS A 540 0.96 -20.47 -2.73
CA HIS A 540 1.80 -20.07 -1.60
C HIS A 540 3.29 -20.12 -1.94
N GLY A 541 3.92 -18.95 -2.04
CA GLY A 541 5.37 -18.86 -2.31
C GLY A 541 5.79 -19.51 -3.63
N SER A 542 4.99 -19.32 -4.69
CA SER A 542 5.15 -19.93 -6.03
C SER A 542 4.94 -21.45 -6.09
N ARG A 543 4.62 -22.09 -4.97
CA ARG A 543 4.13 -23.47 -4.95
C ARG A 543 2.61 -23.46 -5.03
N GLN A 544 2.07 -24.37 -5.80
CA GLN A 544 0.63 -24.52 -5.93
C GLN A 544 0.18 -25.61 -4.96
N PHE A 545 -0.93 -25.35 -4.29
CA PHE A 545 -1.55 -26.30 -3.38
C PHE A 545 -3.01 -26.47 -3.79
N HIS A 546 -3.42 -27.72 -3.94
CA HIS A 546 -4.83 -28.05 -4.07
C HIS A 546 -5.45 -28.06 -2.67
N VAL A 547 -6.55 -27.35 -2.48
CA VAL A 547 -7.32 -27.40 -1.23
C VAL A 547 -8.20 -28.65 -1.27
N ASP A 548 -7.81 -29.67 -0.53
CA ASP A 548 -8.56 -30.92 -0.45
C ASP A 548 -9.82 -30.76 0.41
N ARG A 549 -9.75 -29.92 1.46
CA ARG A 549 -10.86 -29.75 2.40
C ARG A 549 -10.77 -28.43 3.14
N LEU A 550 -11.91 -27.74 3.30
CA LEU A 550 -12.04 -26.57 4.17
C LEU A 550 -12.99 -26.91 5.32
N GLU A 551 -12.46 -27.05 6.54
CA GLU A 551 -13.26 -27.13 7.76
C GLU A 551 -13.60 -25.70 8.19
N TRP A 552 -14.79 -25.23 7.80
CA TRP A 552 -15.22 -23.86 8.02
C TRP A 552 -15.29 -23.49 9.50
N GLU A 553 -15.97 -24.30 10.31
CA GLU A 553 -16.17 -24.05 11.74
C GLU A 553 -14.85 -24.02 12.52
N GLU A 554 -13.95 -24.96 12.21
CA GLU A 554 -12.63 -25.09 12.84
C GLU A 554 -11.58 -24.13 12.29
N ARG A 555 -11.94 -23.33 11.28
CA ARG A 555 -11.07 -22.39 10.58
C ARG A 555 -9.79 -23.04 10.05
N LYS A 556 -9.90 -24.22 9.43
CA LYS A 556 -8.75 -24.98 8.89
C LYS A 556 -8.95 -25.38 7.43
N ALA A 557 -8.03 -24.96 6.57
CA ALA A 557 -7.94 -25.40 5.18
C ALA A 557 -6.82 -26.44 5.04
N TYR A 558 -7.15 -27.67 4.67
CA TYR A 558 -6.18 -28.74 4.42
C TYR A 558 -5.84 -28.76 2.94
N VAL A 559 -4.55 -28.68 2.66
CA VAL A 559 -4.04 -28.53 1.31
C VAL A 559 -2.93 -29.52 1.03
N ARG A 560 -2.74 -29.88 -0.24
CA ARG A 560 -1.62 -30.70 -0.70
C ARG A 560 -0.90 -30.06 -1.87
N PRO A 561 0.42 -30.24 -2.03
CA PRO A 561 1.14 -29.72 -3.18
C PRO A 561 0.60 -30.30 -4.48
N ILE A 562 0.50 -29.46 -5.51
CA ILE A 562 0.11 -29.84 -6.85
C ILE A 562 0.91 -29.02 -7.87
N ASP A 563 0.97 -29.49 -9.11
CA ASP A 563 1.53 -28.75 -10.25
C ASP A 563 0.53 -28.79 -11.40
N VAL A 564 -0.12 -27.66 -11.68
CA VAL A 564 -1.13 -27.53 -12.74
C VAL A 564 -0.93 -26.24 -13.54
N GLU A 565 -1.40 -26.23 -14.78
CA GLU A 565 -1.30 -25.06 -15.68
C GLU A 565 -2.42 -24.03 -15.46
N HIS A 566 -3.18 -24.13 -14.37
CA HIS A 566 -4.34 -23.30 -14.10
C HIS A 566 -4.42 -22.84 -12.64
N TYR A 567 -5.14 -21.76 -12.41
CA TYR A 567 -5.52 -21.28 -11.07
C TYR A 567 -7.04 -21.22 -10.95
N THR A 568 -7.54 -21.08 -9.74
CA THR A 568 -8.98 -20.97 -9.48
C THR A 568 -9.37 -19.54 -9.18
N GLN A 569 -10.51 -19.11 -9.70
CA GLN A 569 -11.14 -17.85 -9.37
C GLN A 569 -12.59 -18.10 -8.96
N ALA A 570 -12.93 -17.82 -7.71
CA ALA A 570 -14.30 -17.91 -7.22
C ALA A 570 -15.16 -16.72 -7.66
N GLU A 571 -16.45 -16.97 -7.82
CA GLU A 571 -17.49 -15.95 -7.99
C GLU A 571 -18.34 -15.85 -6.73
N LEU A 572 -18.60 -14.61 -6.31
CA LEU A 572 -19.48 -14.30 -5.20
C LEU A 572 -20.82 -13.81 -5.79
N ALA A 573 -21.90 -14.50 -5.44
CA ALA A 573 -23.23 -13.91 -5.52
C ALA A 573 -23.37 -12.92 -4.36
N VAL A 574 -23.56 -11.64 -4.68
CA VAL A 574 -23.59 -10.56 -3.70
C VAL A 574 -24.98 -9.92 -3.72
N THR A 575 -25.60 -9.86 -2.55
CA THR A 575 -26.83 -9.09 -2.30
C THR A 575 -26.48 -7.91 -1.41
N LEU A 576 -26.95 -6.72 -1.77
CA LEU A 576 -26.66 -5.50 -1.03
C LEU A 576 -27.97 -4.80 -0.63
N LYS A 577 -28.03 -4.42 0.64
CA LYS A 577 -29.14 -3.70 1.26
C LYS A 577 -28.63 -2.43 1.97
N PRO A 578 -29.03 -1.23 1.55
CA PRO A 578 -28.81 -0.02 2.33
C PRO A 578 -29.50 -0.09 3.69
N LEU A 579 -28.79 0.32 4.74
CA LEU A 579 -29.27 0.39 6.11
C LEU A 579 -29.57 1.85 6.49
N GLU A 580 -28.60 2.74 6.29
CA GLU A 580 -28.69 4.16 6.58
C GLU A 580 -28.06 4.98 5.45
N THR A 581 -28.63 6.15 5.14
CA THR A 581 -28.04 7.11 4.19
C THR A 581 -27.51 8.31 4.96
N PHE A 582 -26.21 8.58 4.83
CA PHE A 582 -25.55 9.67 5.54
C PHE A 582 -25.68 10.99 4.77
N GLU A 583 -25.40 10.96 3.46
CA GLU A 583 -25.56 12.12 2.57
C GLU A 583 -26.13 11.70 1.22
N GLU A 584 -26.96 12.57 0.62
CA GLU A 584 -27.52 12.41 -0.72
C GLU A 584 -27.44 13.76 -1.47
N ALA A 585 -27.14 13.71 -2.78
CA ALA A 585 -27.13 14.87 -3.65
C ALA A 585 -27.74 14.54 -5.04
N PRO A 586 -28.56 15.44 -5.61
CA PRO A 586 -29.15 15.24 -6.93
C PRO A 586 -28.10 15.33 -8.04
N LEU A 587 -28.33 14.60 -9.14
CA LEU A 587 -27.57 14.64 -10.38
C LEU A 587 -28.54 14.83 -11.57
N ALA A 588 -28.05 15.32 -12.71
CA ALA A 588 -28.90 15.53 -13.88
C ALA A 588 -29.58 14.24 -14.38
N GLY A 589 -28.91 13.10 -14.26
CA GLY A 589 -29.42 11.78 -14.64
C GLY A 589 -29.89 10.90 -13.47
N GLY A 590 -30.02 11.44 -12.25
CA GLY A 590 -30.33 10.64 -11.07
C GLY A 590 -29.93 11.29 -9.74
N ALA A 591 -29.34 10.51 -8.84
CA ALA A 591 -28.81 10.99 -7.57
C ALA A 591 -27.57 10.17 -7.16
N ARG A 592 -26.69 10.80 -6.38
CA ARG A 592 -25.60 10.12 -5.68
C ARG A 592 -25.86 10.13 -4.18
N ALA A 593 -25.44 9.08 -3.49
CA ALA A 593 -25.49 9.02 -2.04
C ALA A 593 -24.38 8.14 -1.49
N HIS A 594 -24.16 8.25 -0.18
CA HIS A 594 -23.32 7.30 0.56
C HIS A 594 -23.91 7.05 1.95
N GLY A 595 -23.54 5.91 2.53
CA GLY A 595 -24.10 5.47 3.80
C GLY A 595 -23.72 4.04 4.16
N GLU A 596 -24.38 3.53 5.19
CA GLU A 596 -24.19 2.17 5.68
C GLU A 596 -25.00 1.16 4.87
N VAL A 597 -24.39 0.03 4.55
CA VAL A 597 -24.98 -1.08 3.82
C VAL A 597 -24.67 -2.42 4.47
N MET A 598 -25.61 -3.34 4.34
CA MET A 598 -25.40 -4.77 4.55
C MET A 598 -25.07 -5.43 3.22
N VAL A 599 -23.97 -6.17 3.16
CA VAL A 599 -23.54 -6.95 2.00
C VAL A 599 -23.55 -8.43 2.37
N ALA A 600 -24.55 -9.16 1.88
CA ALA A 600 -24.59 -10.60 1.97
C ALA A 600 -23.87 -11.20 0.76
N SER A 601 -22.93 -12.12 1.00
CA SER A 601 -22.12 -12.72 -0.06
C SER A 601 -22.06 -14.24 0.07
N LEU A 602 -22.34 -14.92 -1.03
CA LEU A 602 -22.34 -16.38 -1.14
C LEU A 602 -21.37 -16.79 -2.25
N ALA A 603 -20.35 -17.57 -1.90
CA ALA A 603 -19.46 -18.17 -2.90
C ALA A 603 -20.19 -19.34 -3.57
N THR A 604 -20.46 -19.22 -4.87
CA THR A 604 -21.35 -20.17 -5.59
C THR A 604 -20.58 -21.10 -6.52
N ILE A 605 -19.69 -20.54 -7.32
CA ILE A 605 -18.88 -21.28 -8.30
C ILE A 605 -17.44 -20.77 -8.30
N TYR A 606 -16.54 -21.59 -8.84
CA TYR A 606 -15.21 -21.14 -9.22
C TYR A 606 -14.91 -21.55 -10.66
N LYS A 607 -14.12 -20.74 -11.35
CA LYS A 607 -13.56 -20.98 -12.68
C LYS A 607 -12.13 -21.48 -12.56
N LYS A 608 -11.71 -22.35 -13.48
CA LYS A 608 -10.34 -22.81 -13.66
C LYS A 608 -9.74 -22.04 -14.82
N LEU A 609 -8.82 -21.13 -14.55
CA LEU A 609 -8.25 -20.24 -15.56
C LEU A 609 -6.81 -20.60 -15.85
N ARG A 610 -6.44 -20.72 -17.13
CA ARG A 610 -5.05 -20.99 -17.55
C ARG A 610 -4.14 -19.85 -17.10
N LEU A 611 -3.00 -20.17 -16.47
CA LEU A 611 -2.11 -19.19 -15.82
C LEU A 611 -1.58 -18.07 -16.74
N GLU A 612 -1.37 -18.35 -18.03
CA GLU A 612 -0.77 -17.38 -18.95
C GLU A 612 -1.80 -16.58 -19.75
N THR A 613 -2.92 -17.21 -20.10
CA THR A 613 -3.90 -16.64 -21.04
C THR A 613 -5.20 -16.20 -20.38
N ASN A 614 -5.44 -16.60 -19.12
CA ASN A 614 -6.72 -16.49 -18.43
C ASN A 614 -7.90 -17.15 -19.16
N GLU A 615 -7.60 -18.09 -20.07
CA GLU A 615 -8.62 -18.89 -20.74
C GLU A 615 -9.34 -19.78 -19.73
N ASN A 616 -10.67 -19.84 -19.81
CA ASN A 616 -11.48 -20.66 -18.93
C ASN A 616 -11.44 -22.13 -19.36
N LEU A 617 -10.82 -22.97 -18.54
CA LEU A 617 -10.68 -24.41 -18.75
C LEU A 617 -11.83 -25.22 -18.15
N GLY A 618 -12.69 -24.60 -17.33
CA GLY A 618 -13.81 -25.27 -16.68
C GLY A 618 -14.24 -24.58 -15.39
N TRP A 619 -15.23 -25.16 -14.71
CA TRP A 619 -15.77 -24.59 -13.48
C TRP A 619 -16.15 -25.68 -12.47
N GLY A 620 -16.37 -25.28 -11.22
CA GLY A 620 -16.90 -26.11 -10.15
C GLY A 620 -17.79 -25.32 -9.20
N ARG A 621 -18.49 -26.01 -8.30
CA ARG A 621 -19.37 -25.39 -7.29
C ARG A 621 -18.63 -25.19 -5.98
N ILE A 622 -19.02 -24.15 -5.25
CA ILE A 622 -18.59 -23.87 -3.88
C ILE A 622 -19.81 -24.05 -2.98
N HIS A 623 -19.63 -24.76 -1.87
CA HIS A 623 -20.66 -24.94 -0.85
C HIS A 623 -20.14 -24.35 0.45
N LEU A 624 -20.41 -23.07 0.66
CA LEU A 624 -20.04 -22.34 1.88
C LEU A 624 -21.24 -21.52 2.35
N PRO A 625 -21.33 -21.21 3.66
CA PRO A 625 -22.41 -20.39 4.17
C PRO A 625 -22.35 -18.98 3.57
N GLU A 626 -23.51 -18.35 3.47
CA GLU A 626 -23.62 -16.93 3.22
C GLU A 626 -23.03 -16.16 4.41
N ILE A 627 -22.29 -15.09 4.13
CA ILE A 627 -21.77 -14.19 5.17
C ILE A 627 -22.28 -12.79 4.88
N GLU A 628 -22.75 -12.17 5.95
CA GLU A 628 -23.15 -10.78 6.00
C GLU A 628 -21.98 -9.89 6.43
N LEU A 629 -21.83 -8.76 5.74
CA LEU A 629 -20.83 -7.74 6.01
C LEU A 629 -21.55 -6.41 6.16
N HIS A 630 -21.48 -5.82 7.36
CA HIS A 630 -21.88 -4.43 7.58
C HIS A 630 -20.70 -3.53 7.19
N THR A 631 -20.94 -2.59 6.27
CA THR A 631 -19.90 -1.69 5.77
C THR A 631 -20.50 -0.43 5.20
N THR A 632 -19.69 0.46 4.64
CA THR A 632 -20.15 1.66 3.95
C THR A 632 -20.07 1.50 2.43
N ALA A 633 -20.95 2.21 1.72
CA ALA A 633 -20.96 2.25 0.28
C ALA A 633 -21.27 3.63 -0.27
N TYR A 634 -20.73 3.89 -1.44
CA TYR A 634 -21.15 4.96 -2.34
C TYR A 634 -22.09 4.36 -3.39
N TRP A 635 -23.15 5.06 -3.76
CA TRP A 635 -24.02 4.60 -4.83
C TRP A 635 -24.59 5.70 -5.72
N LEU A 636 -24.85 5.29 -6.96
CA LEU A 636 -25.45 6.10 -8.01
C LEU A 636 -26.78 5.51 -8.42
N ALA A 637 -27.84 6.26 -8.13
CA ALA A 637 -29.20 5.86 -8.44
C ALA A 637 -29.66 6.62 -9.68
N VAL A 638 -29.86 5.92 -10.78
CA VAL A 638 -30.22 6.49 -12.09
C VAL A 638 -31.72 6.80 -12.12
N ASP A 639 -32.11 7.90 -12.74
CA ASP A 639 -33.53 8.19 -13.00
C ASP A 639 -34.09 7.18 -14.01
N PRO A 640 -35.13 6.39 -13.67
CA PRO A 640 -35.75 5.45 -14.58
C PRO A 640 -36.28 6.09 -15.87
N VAL A 641 -36.68 7.36 -15.84
CA VAL A 641 -37.18 8.09 -17.01
C VAL A 641 -36.05 8.30 -18.02
N ALA A 642 -34.84 8.63 -17.55
CA ALA A 642 -33.68 8.91 -18.38
C ALA A 642 -33.15 7.68 -19.14
N VAL A 643 -33.48 6.47 -18.67
CA VAL A 643 -33.08 5.19 -19.30
C VAL A 643 -34.28 4.38 -19.78
N SER A 644 -35.46 5.00 -19.94
CA SER A 644 -36.70 4.32 -20.31
C SER A 644 -36.67 3.67 -21.69
N ASP A 645 -35.84 4.18 -22.61
CA ASP A 645 -35.65 3.64 -23.95
C ASP A 645 -34.72 2.41 -24.02
N TRP A 646 -34.16 1.98 -22.88
CA TRP A 646 -33.22 0.87 -22.82
C TRP A 646 -33.94 -0.41 -22.44
N SER A 647 -33.62 -1.51 -23.13
CA SER A 647 -34.04 -2.82 -22.69
C SER A 647 -33.39 -3.18 -21.36
N ARG A 648 -33.98 -4.13 -20.61
CA ARG A 648 -33.40 -4.61 -19.36
C ARG A 648 -31.98 -5.14 -19.53
N ALA A 649 -31.70 -5.81 -20.66
CA ALA A 649 -30.38 -6.36 -20.95
C ALA A 649 -29.35 -5.25 -21.24
N GLU A 650 -29.72 -4.22 -22.01
CA GLU A 650 -28.84 -3.08 -22.27
C GLU A 650 -28.52 -2.31 -21.00
N LEU A 651 -29.53 -2.10 -20.14
CA LEU A 651 -29.37 -1.42 -18.86
C LEU A 651 -28.47 -2.19 -17.90
N ASP A 652 -28.60 -3.51 -17.81
CA ASP A 652 -27.72 -4.35 -17.02
C ASP A 652 -26.26 -4.23 -17.47
N VAL A 653 -26.02 -4.38 -18.78
CA VAL A 653 -24.70 -4.27 -19.39
C VAL A 653 -24.09 -2.89 -19.14
N ALA A 654 -24.88 -1.83 -19.26
CA ALA A 654 -24.41 -0.47 -19.03
C ALA A 654 -24.06 -0.20 -17.57
N LEU A 655 -24.91 -0.62 -16.61
CA LEU A 655 -24.67 -0.44 -15.18
C LEU A 655 -23.42 -1.19 -14.73
N VAL A 656 -23.27 -2.45 -15.16
CA VAL A 656 -22.09 -3.27 -14.87
C VAL A 656 -20.84 -2.67 -15.51
N GLY A 657 -20.92 -2.24 -16.77
CA GLY A 657 -19.82 -1.64 -17.51
C GLY A 657 -19.34 -0.32 -16.89
N ALA A 658 -20.28 0.59 -16.60
CA ALA A 658 -19.99 1.84 -15.91
C ALA A 658 -19.48 1.58 -14.49
N GLY A 659 -20.08 0.63 -13.77
CA GLY A 659 -19.66 0.23 -12.42
C GLY A 659 -18.23 -0.27 -12.36
N ARG A 660 -17.81 -1.13 -13.31
CA ARG A 660 -16.42 -1.62 -13.40
C ARG A 660 -15.42 -0.52 -13.75
N ALA A 661 -15.79 0.38 -14.66
CA ALA A 661 -14.97 1.53 -15.01
C ALA A 661 -14.79 2.44 -13.78
N MET A 662 -15.87 2.74 -13.06
CA MET A 662 -15.82 3.51 -11.82
C MET A 662 -15.03 2.79 -10.72
N GLN A 663 -15.19 1.49 -10.53
CA GLN A 663 -14.40 0.72 -9.55
C GLN A 663 -12.90 0.80 -9.85
N THR A 664 -12.52 0.70 -11.13
CA THR A 664 -11.12 0.85 -11.57
C THR A 664 -10.58 2.22 -11.22
N VAL A 665 -11.33 3.28 -11.55
CA VAL A 665 -10.93 4.67 -11.29
C VAL A 665 -10.94 4.98 -9.80
N ALA A 666 -11.90 4.46 -9.04
CA ALA A 666 -11.96 4.59 -7.59
C ALA A 666 -10.70 4.00 -6.91
N SER A 667 -10.25 2.82 -7.38
CA SER A 667 -9.04 2.18 -6.87
C SER A 667 -7.80 3.06 -7.06
N ILE A 668 -7.75 3.76 -8.21
CA ILE A 668 -6.69 4.74 -8.52
C ILE A 668 -6.84 5.98 -7.65
N LEU A 669 -8.04 6.56 -7.51
CA LEU A 669 -8.22 7.82 -6.77
C LEU A 669 -7.94 7.71 -5.27
N LEU A 670 -8.03 6.50 -4.68
CA LEU A 670 -8.01 6.27 -3.23
C LEU A 670 -6.82 5.45 -2.70
N MET A 671 -5.81 5.12 -3.52
CA MET A 671 -4.73 4.18 -3.16
C MET A 671 -5.19 2.83 -2.60
N SER A 672 -6.33 2.32 -3.07
CA SER A 672 -6.86 1.04 -2.63
C SER A 672 -6.50 -0.08 -3.59
N ASP A 673 -6.37 -1.31 -3.07
CA ASP A 673 -6.35 -2.48 -3.95
C ASP A 673 -7.76 -2.61 -4.57
N PRO A 674 -7.89 -2.96 -5.87
CA PRO A 674 -9.20 -3.19 -6.46
C PRO A 674 -10.08 -4.22 -5.71
N ARG A 675 -9.48 -5.07 -4.86
CA ARG A 675 -10.20 -6.00 -3.99
C ARG A 675 -10.80 -5.35 -2.74
N ASP A 676 -10.30 -4.20 -2.32
CA ASP A 676 -10.80 -3.45 -1.15
C ASP A 676 -12.13 -2.74 -1.47
N LEU A 677 -12.47 -2.60 -2.74
CA LEU A 677 -13.73 -2.03 -3.22
C LEU A 677 -14.52 -3.07 -4.00
N GLY A 678 -15.69 -3.45 -3.50
CA GLY A 678 -16.65 -4.26 -4.26
C GLY A 678 -17.59 -3.40 -5.11
N MET A 679 -18.19 -4.00 -6.14
CA MET A 679 -19.14 -3.33 -7.02
C MET A 679 -20.36 -4.22 -7.26
N VAL A 680 -21.56 -3.64 -7.11
CA VAL A 680 -22.84 -4.29 -7.41
C VAL A 680 -23.68 -3.37 -8.29
N ALA A 681 -24.21 -3.91 -9.38
CA ALA A 681 -25.21 -3.24 -10.20
C ALA A 681 -26.59 -3.88 -9.97
N GLN A 682 -27.63 -3.07 -9.83
CA GLN A 682 -29.02 -3.51 -9.70
C GLN A 682 -29.88 -2.74 -10.71
N ILE A 683 -30.47 -3.43 -11.69
CA ILE A 683 -31.41 -2.84 -12.67
C ILE A 683 -32.62 -2.21 -11.94
N ARG A 684 -33.06 -2.83 -10.84
CA ARG A 684 -34.08 -2.28 -9.96
C ARG A 684 -33.71 -2.62 -8.53
N SER A 685 -33.21 -1.63 -7.79
CA SER A 685 -32.92 -1.81 -6.39
C SER A 685 -34.23 -1.99 -5.60
N PRO A 686 -34.35 -3.01 -4.72
CA PRO A 686 -35.53 -3.18 -3.87
C PRO A 686 -35.83 -1.96 -3.00
N HIS A 687 -34.78 -1.21 -2.63
CA HIS A 687 -34.88 -0.06 -1.73
C HIS A 687 -35.18 1.24 -2.49
N ALA A 688 -34.41 1.54 -3.53
CA ALA A 688 -34.55 2.79 -4.27
C ALA A 688 -35.60 2.73 -5.41
N GLN A 689 -36.11 1.52 -5.73
CA GLN A 689 -37.04 1.24 -6.83
C GLN A 689 -36.59 1.78 -8.19
N ARG A 690 -35.28 1.98 -8.35
CA ARG A 690 -34.63 2.52 -9.55
C ARG A 690 -33.33 1.77 -9.84
N PRO A 691 -32.72 1.95 -11.03
CA PRO A 691 -31.42 1.35 -11.34
C PRO A 691 -30.32 1.96 -10.48
N VAL A 692 -29.45 1.13 -9.88
CA VAL A 692 -28.39 1.60 -8.97
C VAL A 692 -27.08 0.87 -9.23
N VAL A 693 -25.97 1.62 -9.16
CA VAL A 693 -24.62 1.07 -9.03
C VAL A 693 -24.09 1.38 -7.64
N TYR A 694 -23.68 0.36 -6.89
CA TYR A 694 -23.04 0.47 -5.59
C TYR A 694 -21.54 0.18 -5.71
N LEU A 695 -20.72 0.99 -5.07
CA LEU A 695 -19.32 0.74 -4.76
C LEU A 695 -19.19 0.65 -3.23
N TYR A 696 -18.91 -0.53 -2.70
CA TYR A 696 -18.89 -0.79 -1.26
C TYR A 696 -17.49 -1.17 -0.80
N GLU A 697 -17.17 -0.88 0.46
CA GLU A 697 -15.87 -1.23 1.03
C GLU A 697 -15.86 -2.71 1.47
N ALA A 698 -14.89 -3.50 1.02
CA ALA A 698 -14.78 -4.91 1.37
C ALA A 698 -14.16 -5.13 2.77
N VAL A 699 -14.49 -4.25 3.71
CA VAL A 699 -13.95 -4.18 5.07
C VAL A 699 -15.12 -3.94 6.05
N PRO A 700 -15.20 -4.67 7.18
CA PRO A 700 -16.22 -4.43 8.20
C PRO A 700 -16.19 -2.99 8.73
N GLY A 701 -17.35 -2.33 8.76
CA GLY A 701 -17.51 -0.92 9.15
C GLY A 701 -16.99 0.13 8.14
N GLY A 702 -16.22 -0.29 7.13
CA GLY A 702 -15.59 0.62 6.17
C GLY A 702 -14.44 1.45 6.77
N VAL A 703 -13.65 2.11 5.91
CA VAL A 703 -12.52 2.97 6.26
C VAL A 703 -12.61 4.37 5.64
N GLY A 704 -13.80 4.76 5.17
CA GLY A 704 -14.11 6.11 4.70
C GLY A 704 -13.83 6.35 3.21
N MET A 705 -13.68 5.29 2.41
CA MET A 705 -13.60 5.37 0.94
C MET A 705 -14.93 5.83 0.34
N ALA A 706 -16.06 5.30 0.81
CA ALA A 706 -17.40 5.62 0.29
C ALA A 706 -17.71 7.11 0.34
N ALA A 707 -17.52 7.74 1.51
CA ALA A 707 -17.71 9.17 1.71
C ALA A 707 -16.81 10.01 0.77
N ARG A 708 -15.58 9.54 0.51
CA ARG A 708 -14.65 10.25 -0.39
C ARG A 708 -15.05 10.13 -1.86
N LEU A 709 -15.56 8.98 -2.30
CA LEU A 709 -16.12 8.81 -3.64
C LEU A 709 -17.33 9.71 -3.86
N PHE A 710 -18.16 9.91 -2.84
CA PHE A 710 -19.25 10.88 -2.89
C PHE A 710 -18.76 12.31 -3.12
N GLN A 711 -17.70 12.72 -2.42
CA GLN A 711 -17.10 14.06 -2.57
C GLN A 711 -16.38 14.26 -3.91
N ARG A 712 -15.70 13.23 -4.43
CA ARG A 712 -14.94 13.26 -5.70
C ARG A 712 -15.72 12.64 -6.87
N HIS A 713 -17.05 12.70 -6.82
CA HIS A 713 -17.92 12.12 -7.83
C HIS A 713 -17.56 12.55 -9.26
N ASP A 714 -17.33 13.85 -9.47
CA ASP A 714 -17.11 14.40 -10.81
C ASP A 714 -15.82 13.83 -11.42
N GLU A 715 -14.77 13.70 -10.61
CA GLU A 715 -13.50 13.09 -11.02
C GLU A 715 -13.64 11.58 -11.28
N LEU A 716 -14.41 10.88 -10.45
CA LEU A 716 -14.70 9.46 -10.60
C LEU A 716 -15.43 9.16 -11.91
N VAL A 717 -16.51 9.89 -12.20
CA VAL A 717 -17.31 9.67 -13.41
C VAL A 717 -16.58 10.14 -14.67
N ALA A 718 -15.86 11.27 -14.61
CA ALA A 718 -15.04 11.74 -15.71
C ALA A 718 -13.95 10.72 -16.07
N GLY A 719 -13.16 10.28 -15.09
CA GLY A 719 -12.11 9.28 -15.32
C GLY A 719 -12.68 7.95 -15.83
N ALA A 720 -13.86 7.54 -15.34
CA ALA A 720 -14.52 6.33 -15.82
C ALA A 720 -14.96 6.46 -17.29
N ARG A 721 -15.45 7.65 -17.68
CA ARG A 721 -15.82 7.94 -19.07
C ARG A 721 -14.60 7.94 -19.98
N ASP A 722 -13.53 8.60 -19.57
CA ASP A 722 -12.27 8.69 -20.34
C ASP A 722 -11.66 7.30 -20.51
N LEU A 723 -11.64 6.47 -19.46
CA LEU A 723 -11.23 5.07 -19.52
C LEU A 723 -11.99 4.25 -20.58
N VAL A 724 -13.31 4.46 -20.66
CA VAL A 724 -14.18 3.71 -21.59
C VAL A 724 -14.04 4.25 -23.01
N GLY A 725 -14.05 5.58 -23.19
CA GLY A 725 -14.00 6.25 -24.49
C GLY A 725 -12.68 6.02 -25.22
N ASP A 726 -11.55 6.06 -24.51
CA ASP A 726 -10.22 5.87 -25.11
C ASP A 726 -9.87 4.41 -25.39
N CYS A 727 -10.68 3.47 -24.89
CA CYS A 727 -10.46 2.06 -25.12
C CYS A 727 -10.84 1.68 -26.55
N ARG A 728 -9.89 1.07 -27.29
CA ARG A 728 -10.05 0.65 -28.70
C ARG A 728 -10.81 -0.67 -28.90
N CYS A 729 -11.35 -1.28 -27.85
CA CYS A 729 -12.14 -2.50 -27.97
C CYS A 729 -13.50 -2.23 -28.64
N GLU A 730 -14.04 -3.20 -29.38
CA GLU A 730 -15.34 -3.05 -30.04
C GLU A 730 -16.49 -3.00 -29.02
N ASP A 731 -16.59 -4.02 -28.17
CA ASP A 731 -17.74 -4.22 -27.26
C ASP A 731 -17.44 -3.97 -25.78
N GLY A 732 -16.18 -4.09 -25.36
CA GLY A 732 -15.76 -4.11 -23.96
C GLY A 732 -14.65 -5.13 -23.73
N CYS A 733 -13.67 -4.79 -22.90
CA CYS A 733 -12.57 -5.70 -22.54
C CYS A 733 -12.30 -5.63 -21.02
N PRO A 734 -11.54 -6.59 -20.47
CA PRO A 734 -11.14 -6.56 -19.05
C PRO A 734 -10.46 -5.26 -18.61
N ALA A 735 -9.95 -4.46 -19.56
CA ALA A 735 -9.31 -3.19 -19.28
C ALA A 735 -10.25 -1.97 -19.16
N CYS A 736 -11.54 -2.07 -19.54
CA CYS A 736 -12.51 -0.97 -19.42
C CYS A 736 -13.80 -1.43 -18.71
N THR A 737 -14.81 -1.86 -19.46
CA THR A 737 -16.14 -2.28 -18.98
C THR A 737 -16.20 -3.76 -18.58
N GLY A 738 -15.11 -4.50 -18.76
CA GLY A 738 -15.03 -5.95 -18.57
C GLY A 738 -15.23 -6.75 -19.86
N PRO A 739 -14.98 -8.07 -19.83
CA PRO A 739 -15.07 -8.92 -21.02
C PRO A 739 -16.50 -8.99 -21.57
N ARG A 740 -16.61 -9.26 -22.87
CA ARG A 740 -17.89 -9.44 -23.58
C ARG A 740 -18.74 -10.52 -22.91
N GLY A 741 -19.95 -10.15 -22.48
CA GLY A 741 -20.93 -11.09 -21.93
C GLY A 741 -21.58 -11.95 -23.03
N GLU A 742 -22.17 -13.07 -22.63
CA GLU A 742 -22.86 -14.03 -23.53
C GLU A 742 -24.08 -13.42 -24.26
N THR A 743 -24.63 -12.32 -23.75
CA THR A 743 -25.85 -11.67 -24.26
C THR A 743 -25.64 -10.66 -25.40
N GLY A 744 -24.39 -10.40 -25.81
CA GLY A 744 -24.05 -9.63 -27.03
C GLY A 744 -24.19 -8.10 -26.97
N GLY A 745 -23.21 -7.39 -27.55
CA GLY A 745 -23.31 -6.07 -28.18
C GLY A 745 -23.14 -4.81 -27.30
N ASN A 746 -22.13 -3.98 -27.64
CA ASN A 746 -22.00 -2.55 -27.31
C ASN A 746 -21.80 -2.16 -25.83
N GLY A 747 -21.27 -3.02 -24.97
CA GLY A 747 -21.04 -2.69 -23.55
C GLY A 747 -20.21 -1.42 -23.31
N ARG A 748 -19.22 -1.15 -24.16
CA ARG A 748 -18.44 0.11 -24.16
C ARG A 748 -19.35 1.32 -24.43
N VAL A 749 -20.10 1.30 -25.52
CA VAL A 749 -20.97 2.41 -25.95
C VAL A 749 -22.07 2.68 -24.94
N LEU A 750 -22.68 1.62 -24.39
CA LEU A 750 -23.74 1.73 -23.39
C LEU A 750 -23.21 2.29 -22.07
N ALA A 751 -22.06 1.82 -21.59
CA ALA A 751 -21.43 2.36 -20.39
C ALA A 751 -21.04 3.84 -20.56
N GLU A 752 -20.45 4.20 -21.72
CA GLU A 752 -20.07 5.59 -22.02
C GLU A 752 -21.29 6.52 -22.02
N ARG A 753 -22.42 6.09 -22.61
CA ARG A 753 -23.68 6.85 -22.58
C ARG A 753 -24.21 7.03 -21.17
N LEU A 754 -24.18 5.99 -20.34
CA LEU A 754 -24.62 6.07 -18.95
C LEU A 754 -23.74 7.04 -18.15
N LEU A 755 -22.42 6.96 -18.30
CA LEU A 755 -21.48 7.87 -17.64
C LEU A 755 -21.66 9.32 -18.12
N GLY A 756 -21.95 9.53 -19.41
CA GLY A 756 -22.31 10.85 -19.96
C GLY A 756 -23.60 11.40 -19.37
N LEU A 757 -24.64 10.58 -19.23
CA LEU A 757 -25.91 10.95 -18.60
C LEU A 757 -25.69 11.39 -17.13
N LEU A 758 -24.88 10.63 -16.39
CA LEU A 758 -24.62 10.90 -14.97
C LEU A 758 -23.81 12.18 -14.74
N ARG A 759 -23.00 12.60 -15.70
CA ARG A 759 -22.17 13.81 -15.62
C ARG A 759 -22.87 15.06 -16.19
N ASP A 760 -23.35 14.97 -17.43
CA ASP A 760 -23.74 16.13 -18.24
C ASP A 760 -25.27 16.25 -18.40
N GLY A 761 -26.04 15.23 -17.98
CA GLY A 761 -27.48 15.17 -18.19
C GLY A 761 -27.92 14.92 -19.64
N THR A 762 -26.97 14.70 -20.56
CA THR A 762 -27.24 14.49 -21.99
C THR A 762 -26.97 13.05 -22.42
N MET A 763 -27.98 12.39 -22.98
CA MET A 763 -27.83 11.14 -23.74
C MET A 763 -27.24 11.46 -25.12
N GLY A 764 -25.97 11.12 -25.36
CA GLY A 764 -25.36 11.25 -26.69
C GLY A 764 -26.17 10.53 -27.77
N SER A 765 -26.25 11.10 -28.98
CA SER A 765 -27.15 10.61 -30.03
C SER A 765 -26.86 9.15 -30.42
N ARG A 766 -27.92 8.38 -30.73
CA ARG A 766 -27.81 7.06 -31.35
C ARG A 766 -26.99 7.17 -32.65
N ALA A 767 -25.75 6.68 -32.65
CA ALA A 767 -25.09 6.30 -33.89
C ALA A 767 -25.92 5.12 -34.46
N ALA A 768 -26.47 5.34 -35.65
CA ALA A 768 -27.33 4.41 -36.38
C ALA A 768 -26.54 3.22 -36.92
#